data_AF-A0A353DI15-F1
#
_entry.id   AF-A0A353DI15-F1
#
_cell.length_a   1.000
_cell.length_b   1.000
_cell.length_c   1.000
_cell.angle_alpha   90.00
_cell.angle_beta   90.00
_cell.angle_gamma   90.00
#
_symmetry.space_group_name_H-M   'P 1'
#
loop_
_entity.id
_entity.type
_entity.pdbx_description
1 polymer ?
#
loop_
_entity_poly.entity_id
_entity_poly.type
_entity_poly.pdbx_seq_one_letter_code
_entity_poly.pdbx_strand_id
1 'polypeptide(L)'
;MAGDLDSFFSDADWHHRFDEHILAHGKKLSSPRFLSALNLEEIEDGFILTCRVDDHDAEVNLWPESDTHWEFDTSCTCDYGPHCPHAAAALLRASRPNTLARLLRGGGKVAPAPKKTSAPAAKASEEVLTPTFHIEVAEEPTSGRVVQLLLQALKSKQRDTWLVARPVVRYGPHEFPLIKSSEESPVLRDRAAEFRAMEELTQLGLTNLSTNPTYRFLLSLAKKQSAEFSAEGCWFPEPHLSTPAVYWPWFRAKAVPMLEAKGWKIEIDSDFGFQVHRLNDGELQASLEPTPGGWFTLSVGIDLDGERLDLLPILTGLLDSDTLDQLQDLEDDETHLIYLPSGGALQVPAGRLRTILHHLASLTDPKAPSLHPLDAAALLNDEALPIDPPPELAELRARLKKDEEDESHFEQPEGLLAELRDYQKTGVEWIRFLSAHNLNGILADDMGLGKTLQTLTHILQQKQRGVKGPVLVIAPTSVVPNWMAEAKKFTPSLTPLILHGPQRKRVFSHIPHADIVITSFALLQRDIDELKKHDFAIAILDEAQHIKNPSAKVSQAACQLNARQRLCLSGTPIENNLGELWSLFRFLIPGLLGSLDRFRQLYQTPIEKEEDDERRDLLRARLAPLILRRTKDQVAKELPPKTIIVHPVELSSAQRDLYETVRATMDKKVREAISAQGLEQSQFAILDAL
;
A
#
# COMPACT_ATOMS: atom_id res chain seq x y z
N MET A 1 27.95 24.57 45.04
CA MET A 1 28.11 24.15 43.64
C MET A 1 29.45 23.46 43.34
N ALA A 2 30.56 23.75 44.03
CA ALA A 2 31.85 23.10 43.74
C ALA A 2 31.92 21.57 44.04
N GLY A 3 31.11 21.06 44.96
CA GLY A 3 31.15 19.63 45.35
C GLY A 3 30.53 18.66 44.34
N ASP A 4 29.79 19.17 43.35
CA ASP A 4 29.07 18.36 42.36
C ASP A 4 29.73 18.40 40.96
N LEU A 5 30.44 19.49 40.61
CA LEU A 5 31.22 19.52 39.36
C LEU A 5 32.41 18.51 39.35
N ASP A 6 32.93 18.18 40.54
CA ASP A 6 33.97 17.15 40.70
C ASP A 6 33.47 15.76 40.25
N SER A 7 32.17 15.45 40.39
CA SER A 7 31.57 14.17 39.97
C SER A 7 31.56 14.06 38.44
N PHE A 8 31.10 15.11 37.75
CA PHE A 8 31.07 15.19 36.28
C PHE A 8 32.44 14.91 35.64
N PHE A 9 33.50 15.50 36.18
CA PHE A 9 34.85 15.31 35.64
C PHE A 9 35.48 13.96 36.03
N SER A 10 35.02 13.31 37.10
CA SER A 10 35.59 12.08 37.66
C SER A 10 34.95 10.81 37.12
N ASP A 11 33.64 10.80 36.89
CA ASP A 11 32.87 9.59 36.56
C ASP A 11 32.94 9.21 35.07
N ALA A 12 33.55 10.06 34.24
CA ALA A 12 33.73 9.87 32.80
C ALA A 12 32.41 9.64 32.03
N ASP A 13 31.26 9.90 32.64
CA ASP A 13 29.94 9.59 32.09
C ASP A 13 29.72 10.31 30.75
N TRP A 14 30.19 11.55 30.61
CA TRP A 14 30.13 12.33 29.37
C TRP A 14 30.86 11.72 28.16
N HIS A 15 31.65 10.65 28.31
CA HIS A 15 32.35 10.03 27.18
C HIS A 15 31.40 9.50 26.11
N HIS A 16 30.19 9.05 26.46
CA HIS A 16 29.21 8.55 25.49
C HIS A 16 28.72 9.64 24.50
N ARG A 17 28.95 10.92 24.82
CA ARG A 17 28.61 12.07 23.97
C ARG A 17 29.64 12.31 22.85
N PHE A 18 30.72 11.52 22.81
CA PHE A 18 31.76 11.61 21.80
C PHE A 18 31.99 10.25 21.15
N ASP A 19 32.17 10.23 19.82
CA ASP A 19 32.60 9.02 19.11
C ASP A 19 33.95 8.51 19.64
N GLU A 20 34.12 7.18 19.66
CA GLU A 20 35.33 6.52 20.17
C GLU A 20 36.62 7.00 19.45
N HIS A 21 36.52 7.25 18.14
CA HIS A 21 37.62 7.81 17.34
C HIS A 21 37.96 9.26 17.72
N ILE A 22 36.95 10.06 18.07
CA ILE A 22 37.13 11.45 18.52
C ILE A 22 37.77 11.46 19.90
N LEU A 23 37.32 10.62 20.83
CA LEU A 23 37.94 10.47 22.15
C LEU A 23 39.40 10.00 22.06
N ALA A 24 39.69 9.02 21.20
CA ALA A 24 41.06 8.54 20.99
C ALA A 24 41.98 9.64 20.44
N HIS A 25 41.47 10.51 19.56
CA HIS A 25 42.21 11.65 19.03
C HIS A 25 42.37 12.76 20.09
N GLY A 26 41.29 13.13 20.77
CA GLY A 26 41.31 14.11 21.86
C GLY A 26 42.26 13.72 22.99
N LYS A 27 42.41 12.41 23.29
CA LYS A 27 43.39 11.91 24.25
C LYS A 27 44.83 12.25 23.87
N LYS A 28 45.18 12.20 22.58
CA LYS A 28 46.51 12.62 22.08
C LYS A 28 46.72 14.14 22.23
N LEU A 29 45.67 14.92 21.94
CA LEU A 29 45.68 16.37 22.01
C LEU A 29 45.62 16.93 23.45
N SER A 30 45.15 16.14 24.43
CA SER A 30 45.08 16.52 25.86
C SER A 30 46.46 16.69 26.54
N SER A 31 47.55 16.43 25.83
CA SER A 31 48.90 16.61 26.35
C SER A 31 49.25 18.10 26.48
N PRO A 32 50.14 18.49 27.40
CA PRO A 32 50.56 19.89 27.56
C PRO A 32 51.28 20.47 26.33
N ARG A 33 51.62 19.62 25.35
CA ARG A 33 52.27 20.02 24.11
C ARG A 33 51.29 20.70 23.13
N PHE A 34 50.03 20.27 23.13
CA PHE A 34 49.03 20.73 22.18
C PHE A 34 47.95 21.58 22.83
N LEU A 35 47.73 21.44 24.14
CA LEU A 35 46.71 22.15 24.89
C LEU A 35 47.33 23.20 25.82
N SER A 36 46.90 24.45 25.66
CA SER A 36 47.32 25.61 26.44
C SER A 36 46.12 26.46 26.86
N ALA A 37 46.35 27.44 27.75
CA ALA A 37 45.33 28.39 28.22
C ALA A 37 44.04 27.78 28.80
N LEU A 38 44.12 26.58 29.40
CA LEU A 38 42.98 25.92 30.05
C LEU A 38 42.54 26.71 31.30
N ASN A 39 41.35 27.27 31.24
CA ASN A 39 40.70 28.05 32.30
C ASN A 39 39.26 27.59 32.50
N LEU A 40 38.78 27.66 33.75
CA LEU A 40 37.41 27.37 34.13
C LEU A 40 36.85 28.63 34.81
N GLU A 41 35.79 29.19 34.25
CA GLU A 41 35.11 30.38 34.75
C GLU A 41 33.72 30.02 35.25
N GLU A 42 33.34 30.51 36.44
CA GLU A 42 32.00 30.35 37.00
C GLU A 42 31.11 31.45 36.43
N ILE A 43 29.97 31.07 35.86
CA ILE A 43 28.95 31.97 35.31
C ILE A 43 27.64 31.81 36.10
N GLU A 44 26.66 32.69 35.84
CA GLU A 44 25.42 32.78 36.63
C GLU A 44 24.67 31.45 36.76
N ASP A 45 24.67 30.62 35.72
CA ASP A 45 23.95 29.32 35.66
C ASP A 45 24.88 28.11 35.38
N GLY A 46 26.17 28.19 35.69
CA GLY A 46 27.09 27.07 35.42
C GLY A 46 28.58 27.41 35.35
N PHE A 47 29.32 26.69 34.51
CA PHE A 47 30.75 26.88 34.29
C PHE A 47 31.11 26.90 32.80
N ILE A 48 32.10 27.72 32.44
CA ILE A 48 32.68 27.73 31.10
C ILE A 48 34.13 27.27 31.18
N LEU A 49 34.47 26.20 30.46
CA LEU A 49 35.82 25.71 30.29
C LEU A 49 36.37 26.15 28.93
N THR A 50 37.34 27.08 28.93
CA THR A 50 38.00 27.56 27.71
C THR A 50 39.41 27.02 27.59
N CYS A 51 39.85 26.67 26.38
CA CYS A 51 41.26 26.35 26.11
C CYS A 51 41.64 26.55 24.64
N ARG A 52 42.94 26.51 24.35
CA ARG A 52 43.47 26.48 22.99
C ARG A 52 44.18 25.14 22.74
N VAL A 53 43.73 24.40 21.74
CA VAL A 53 44.23 23.07 21.36
C VAL A 53 44.65 23.08 19.89
N ASP A 54 45.94 22.88 19.62
CA ASP A 54 46.50 22.78 18.25
C ASP A 54 46.02 23.91 17.31
N ASP A 55 46.19 25.16 17.77
CA ASP A 55 45.75 26.41 17.12
C ASP A 55 44.25 26.69 17.03
N HIS A 56 43.42 25.81 17.57
CA HIS A 56 41.97 26.03 17.68
C HIS A 56 41.57 26.42 19.10
N ASP A 57 40.77 27.48 19.22
CA ASP A 57 40.10 27.82 20.47
C ASP A 57 38.87 26.92 20.64
N ALA A 58 38.72 26.34 21.84
CA ALA A 58 37.64 25.43 22.21
C ALA A 58 37.03 25.86 23.56
N GLU A 59 35.71 25.82 23.62
CA GLU A 59 34.89 26.22 24.76
C GLU A 59 33.91 25.11 25.10
N VAL A 60 33.73 24.83 26.39
CA VAL A 60 32.75 23.87 26.90
C VAL A 60 31.90 24.56 27.96
N ASN A 61 30.61 24.70 27.66
CA ASN A 61 29.62 25.30 28.55
C ASN A 61 28.93 24.20 29.33
N LEU A 62 28.97 24.28 30.66
CA LEU A 62 28.50 23.27 31.61
C LEU A 62 27.38 23.87 32.46
N TRP A 63 26.22 23.23 32.54
CA TRP A 63 25.13 23.67 33.41
C TRP A 63 24.48 22.47 34.11
N PRO A 64 23.96 22.64 35.33
CA PRO A 64 23.28 21.57 36.05
C PRO A 64 21.88 21.34 35.46
N GLU A 65 21.56 20.08 35.14
CA GLU A 65 20.18 19.67 34.81
C GLU A 65 19.41 19.23 36.07
N SER A 66 20.13 18.73 37.08
CA SER A 66 19.61 18.40 38.42
C SER A 66 20.73 18.47 39.47
N ASP A 67 20.41 18.25 40.76
CA ASP A 67 21.38 18.29 41.88
C ASP A 67 22.54 17.28 41.77
N THR A 68 22.49 16.35 40.79
CA THR A 68 23.50 15.31 40.57
C THR A 68 23.83 15.07 39.09
N HIS A 69 23.33 15.88 38.15
CA HIS A 69 23.56 15.68 36.72
C HIS A 69 23.90 16.98 36.00
N TRP A 70 24.95 16.92 35.18
CA TRP A 70 25.51 18.05 34.45
C TRP A 70 25.38 17.83 32.95
N GLU A 71 24.79 18.80 32.27
CA GLU A 71 24.75 18.86 30.82
C GLU A 71 25.84 19.80 30.29
N PHE A 72 26.24 19.57 29.04
CA PHE A 72 27.23 20.43 28.40
C PHE A 72 27.06 20.53 26.89
N ASP A 73 27.50 21.67 26.36
CA ASP A 73 27.69 21.88 24.93
C ASP A 73 29.10 22.40 24.67
N THR A 74 29.58 22.19 23.45
CA THR A 74 30.96 22.49 23.07
C THR A 74 31.00 23.29 21.78
N SER A 75 31.86 24.30 21.75
CA SER A 75 32.15 25.05 20.53
C SER A 75 33.65 25.04 20.25
N CYS A 76 34.03 24.98 18.98
CA CYS A 76 35.42 25.00 18.58
C CYS A 76 35.57 25.65 17.21
N THR A 77 36.71 26.33 17.03
CA THR A 77 37.11 26.97 15.77
C THR A 77 37.63 26.00 14.70
N CYS A 78 37.48 24.68 14.87
CA CYS A 78 37.91 23.68 13.90
C CYS A 78 36.79 23.25 12.95
N ASP A 79 37.18 22.59 11.85
CA ASP A 79 36.25 22.15 10.79
C ASP A 79 35.22 21.10 11.24
N TYR A 80 35.45 20.44 12.40
CA TYR A 80 34.54 19.43 12.96
C TYR A 80 33.37 20.04 13.76
N GLY A 81 33.49 21.29 14.25
CA GLY A 81 32.42 21.95 15.01
C GLY A 81 32.23 21.41 16.45
N PRO A 82 30.98 21.31 16.95
CA PRO A 82 30.70 20.80 18.29
C PRO A 82 31.12 19.32 18.41
N HIS A 83 31.44 18.91 19.63
CA HIS A 83 31.87 17.54 20.00
C HIS A 83 33.10 17.04 19.23
N CYS A 84 34.01 17.95 18.88
CA CYS A 84 35.23 17.65 18.14
C CYS A 84 36.40 17.14 19.03
N PRO A 85 37.53 16.67 18.44
CA PRO A 85 38.70 16.21 19.20
C PRO A 85 39.32 17.26 20.13
N HIS A 86 39.19 18.56 19.82
CA HIS A 86 39.70 19.65 20.64
C HIS A 86 38.86 19.86 21.91
N ALA A 87 37.53 19.81 21.78
CA ALA A 87 36.61 19.86 22.92
C ALA A 87 36.77 18.62 23.83
N ALA A 88 36.90 17.44 23.24
CA ALA A 88 37.24 16.22 23.98
C ALA A 88 38.58 16.34 24.71
N ALA A 89 39.60 16.94 24.08
CA ALA A 89 40.90 17.19 24.71
C ALA A 89 40.81 18.14 25.92
N ALA A 90 39.94 19.15 25.86
CA ALA A 90 39.66 20.09 26.95
C ALA A 90 39.10 19.36 28.17
N LEU A 91 38.03 18.59 27.99
CA LEU A 91 37.39 17.80 29.05
C LEU A 91 38.33 16.73 29.62
N LEU A 92 39.00 15.95 28.77
CA LEU A 92 39.97 14.94 29.21
C LEU A 92 41.13 15.53 30.01
N ARG A 93 41.52 16.78 29.72
CA ARG A 93 42.57 17.46 30.47
C ARG A 93 42.06 18.02 31.79
N ALA A 94 40.85 18.57 31.81
CA ALA A 94 40.19 19.03 33.02
C ALA A 94 39.93 17.88 34.01
N SER A 95 39.56 16.69 33.54
CA SER A 95 39.34 15.46 34.34
C SER A 95 40.57 14.90 35.08
N ARG A 96 41.77 15.47 34.92
CA ARG A 96 42.94 14.99 35.66
C ARG A 96 42.93 15.55 37.09
N PRO A 97 43.11 14.73 38.15
CA PRO A 97 42.94 15.17 39.55
C PRO A 97 43.72 16.45 39.91
N ASN A 98 44.99 16.54 39.49
CA ASN A 98 45.83 17.72 39.76
C ASN A 98 45.43 18.95 38.93
N THR A 99 44.83 18.76 37.75
CA THR A 99 44.38 19.85 36.88
C THR A 99 43.02 20.37 37.34
N LEU A 100 42.09 19.49 37.66
CA LEU A 100 40.79 19.82 38.23
C LEU A 100 40.92 20.62 39.51
N ALA A 101 41.74 20.12 40.46
CA ALA A 101 41.99 20.80 41.72
C ALA A 101 42.69 22.16 41.55
N ARG A 102 43.34 22.43 40.41
CA ARG A 102 43.93 23.74 40.07
C ARG A 102 42.90 24.68 39.45
N LEU A 103 42.03 24.17 38.57
CA LEU A 103 40.96 24.93 37.93
C LEU A 103 39.94 25.40 38.97
N LEU A 104 39.52 24.52 39.89
CA LEU A 104 38.59 24.86 40.99
C LEU A 104 39.15 25.85 42.02
N ARG A 105 40.47 26.06 42.05
CA ARG A 105 41.14 27.01 42.98
C ARG A 105 41.34 28.42 42.40
N GLY A 106 40.84 28.70 41.19
CA GLY A 106 40.85 30.05 40.61
C GLY A 106 42.24 30.63 40.32
N GLY A 107 43.14 29.83 39.73
CA GLY A 107 44.55 30.19 39.57
C GLY A 107 45.09 30.12 38.14
N GLY A 108 44.77 31.13 37.32
CA GLY A 108 45.35 31.34 35.99
C GLY A 108 45.43 32.82 35.61
N LYS A 109 46.43 33.56 36.11
CA LYS A 109 46.72 34.93 35.68
C LYS A 109 47.12 34.96 34.19
N VAL A 110 46.36 35.67 33.37
CA VAL A 110 46.79 36.10 32.03
C VAL A 110 47.35 37.52 32.11
N ALA A 111 48.56 37.72 31.60
CA ALA A 111 49.17 39.04 31.37
C ALA A 111 48.55 39.69 30.12
N PRO A 112 48.42 41.03 30.06
CA PRO A 112 47.64 41.68 29.01
C PRO A 112 48.40 41.73 27.68
N ALA A 113 47.75 41.29 26.60
CA ALA A 113 48.15 41.59 25.22
C ALA A 113 47.57 42.96 24.79
N PRO A 114 48.16 43.65 23.80
CA PRO A 114 48.14 45.11 23.72
C PRO A 114 46.81 45.68 23.27
N LYS A 115 46.39 46.77 23.94
CA LYS A 115 45.33 47.68 23.49
C LYS A 115 45.72 48.29 22.14
N LYS A 116 45.00 47.94 21.08
CA LYS A 116 44.81 48.87 19.96
C LYS A 116 43.80 49.91 20.42
N THR A 117 44.27 51.15 20.51
CA THR A 117 43.47 52.34 20.72
C THR A 117 42.49 52.54 19.57
N SER A 118 41.19 52.39 19.84
CA SER A 118 40.15 53.18 19.19
C SER A 118 39.49 54.03 20.28
N ALA A 119 39.44 55.34 20.04
CA ALA A 119 38.82 56.30 20.94
C ALA A 119 37.31 56.03 21.07
N PRO A 120 36.68 56.38 22.21
CA PRO A 120 35.27 56.12 22.42
C PRO A 120 34.43 57.09 21.57
N ALA A 121 33.80 56.58 20.52
CA ALA A 121 32.63 57.24 19.94
C ALA A 121 31.44 56.96 20.86
N ALA A 122 30.72 58.03 21.20
CA ALA A 122 29.62 58.03 22.14
C ALA A 122 28.55 56.98 21.79
N LYS A 123 28.05 56.27 22.82
CA LYS A 123 26.86 55.44 22.76
C LYS A 123 25.68 56.26 22.23
N ALA A 124 25.32 56.03 20.97
CA ALA A 124 23.95 56.21 20.54
C ALA A 124 23.16 55.02 21.09
N SER A 125 21.94 55.27 21.57
CA SER A 125 20.97 54.24 21.91
C SER A 125 20.70 53.37 20.69
N GLU A 126 21.37 52.21 20.59
CA GLU A 126 21.12 51.22 19.54
C GLU A 126 19.75 50.58 19.81
N GLU A 127 18.78 50.88 18.94
CA GLU A 127 17.52 50.14 18.89
C GLU A 127 17.82 48.66 18.65
N VAL A 128 17.37 47.79 19.56
CA VAL A 128 17.43 46.34 19.36
C VAL A 128 16.38 45.98 18.31
N LEU A 129 16.82 45.85 17.05
CA LEU A 129 15.97 45.44 15.95
C LEU A 129 15.68 43.94 16.07
N THR A 130 14.41 43.55 16.00
CA THR A 130 14.00 42.15 16.02
C THR A 130 14.21 41.51 14.64
N PRO A 131 14.79 40.29 14.57
CA PRO A 131 14.98 39.60 13.30
C PRO A 131 13.64 39.14 12.73
N THR A 132 13.49 39.27 11.41
CA THR A 132 12.39 38.66 10.65
C THR A 132 12.94 37.80 9.53
N PHE A 133 12.46 36.56 9.43
CA PHE A 133 13.02 35.57 8.52
C PHE A 133 12.16 35.46 7.25
N HIS A 134 12.82 35.47 6.10
CA HIS A 134 12.17 35.40 4.80
C HIS A 134 12.80 34.29 3.95
N ILE A 135 12.03 33.65 3.08
CA ILE A 135 12.53 32.69 2.10
C ILE A 135 11.95 33.06 0.74
N GLU A 136 12.83 33.27 -0.23
CA GLU A 136 12.45 33.36 -1.63
C GLU A 136 12.74 32.02 -2.32
N VAL A 137 11.77 31.49 -3.06
CA VAL A 137 11.90 30.24 -3.82
C VAL A 137 11.62 30.54 -5.29
N ALA A 138 12.61 30.31 -6.16
CA ALA A 138 12.55 30.67 -7.57
C ALA A 138 13.16 29.60 -8.48
N GLU A 139 12.70 29.59 -9.74
CA GLU A 139 13.25 28.79 -10.84
C GLU A 139 14.06 29.72 -11.73
N GLU A 140 15.35 29.42 -11.91
CA GLU A 140 16.25 30.31 -12.66
C GLU A 140 16.95 29.56 -13.80
N PRO A 141 17.28 30.24 -14.91
CA PRO A 141 18.05 29.64 -15.99
C PRO A 141 19.48 29.31 -15.54
N THR A 142 20.00 28.16 -15.98
CA THR A 142 21.36 27.70 -15.65
C THR A 142 22.41 28.39 -16.53
N SER A 143 22.64 29.68 -16.31
CA SER A 143 23.60 30.46 -17.10
C SER A 143 25.09 30.16 -16.77
N GLY A 144 25.36 29.39 -15.70
CA GLY A 144 26.71 29.05 -15.24
C GLY A 144 27.08 27.57 -15.38
N ARG A 145 28.27 27.27 -15.94
CA ARG A 145 28.85 25.92 -16.05
C ARG A 145 28.89 25.16 -14.72
N VAL A 146 29.00 25.88 -13.60
CA VAL A 146 28.98 25.29 -12.25
C VAL A 146 27.61 24.77 -11.87
N VAL A 147 26.54 25.50 -12.17
CA VAL A 147 25.17 25.07 -11.87
C VAL A 147 24.82 23.84 -12.70
N GLN A 148 25.26 23.78 -13.95
CA GLN A 148 25.10 22.60 -14.80
C GLN A 148 25.84 21.37 -14.25
N LEU A 149 27.07 21.55 -13.73
CA LEU A 149 27.82 20.48 -13.06
C LEU A 149 27.18 20.06 -11.73
N LEU A 150 26.61 21.00 -10.98
CA LEU A 150 25.84 20.76 -9.76
C LEU A 150 24.60 19.91 -10.06
N LEU A 151 23.79 20.32 -11.05
CA LEU A 151 22.61 19.57 -11.49
C LEU A 151 22.97 18.18 -12.05
N GLN A 152 24.14 18.04 -12.71
CA GLN A 152 24.65 16.75 -13.14
C GLN A 152 25.02 15.85 -11.95
N ALA A 153 25.68 16.39 -10.92
CA ALA A 153 25.97 15.65 -9.69
C ALA A 153 24.69 15.25 -8.94
N LEU A 154 23.65 16.08 -9.00
CA LEU A 154 22.31 15.84 -8.45
C LEU A 154 21.46 14.88 -9.30
N LYS A 155 21.97 14.39 -10.45
CA LYS A 155 21.23 13.56 -11.41
C LYS A 155 19.90 14.18 -11.86
N SER A 156 19.80 15.51 -11.87
CA SER A 156 18.60 16.20 -12.36
C SER A 156 18.38 15.92 -13.85
N LYS A 157 17.12 15.60 -14.22
CA LYS A 157 16.71 15.40 -15.62
C LYS A 157 16.66 16.72 -16.38
N GLN A 158 16.28 17.81 -15.69
CA GLN A 158 16.18 19.15 -16.24
C GLN A 158 17.47 19.92 -15.91
N ARG A 159 18.15 20.43 -16.94
CA ARG A 159 19.49 21.03 -16.83
C ARG A 159 19.54 22.49 -17.25
N ASP A 160 18.47 22.99 -17.85
CA ASP A 160 18.37 24.35 -18.38
C ASP A 160 17.87 25.33 -17.31
N THR A 161 17.24 24.81 -16.24
CA THR A 161 16.79 25.55 -15.07
C THR A 161 17.22 24.86 -13.77
N TRP A 162 17.37 25.63 -12.70
CA TRP A 162 17.60 25.13 -11.34
C TRP A 162 16.61 25.76 -10.35
N LEU A 163 16.18 24.98 -9.37
CA LEU A 163 15.22 25.36 -8.34
C LEU A 163 15.99 25.68 -7.06
N VAL A 164 15.81 26.86 -6.48
CA VAL A 164 16.63 27.29 -5.34
C VAL A 164 15.80 28.05 -4.31
N ALA A 165 16.08 27.81 -3.03
CA ALA A 165 15.57 28.60 -1.92
C ALA A 165 16.65 29.57 -1.40
N ARG A 166 16.28 30.81 -1.10
CA ARG A 166 17.15 31.85 -0.55
C ARG A 166 16.58 32.37 0.76
N PRO A 167 16.96 31.74 1.89
CA PRO A 167 16.58 32.25 3.20
C PRO A 167 17.44 33.46 3.58
N VAL A 168 16.78 34.52 4.02
CA VAL A 168 17.39 35.77 4.49
C VAL A 168 16.81 36.19 5.84
N VAL A 169 17.62 36.85 6.64
CA VAL A 169 17.21 37.51 7.89
C VAL A 169 17.21 39.02 7.68
N ARG A 170 16.12 39.68 8.07
CA ARG A 170 15.96 41.13 8.00
C ARG A 170 15.94 41.75 9.39
N TYR A 171 16.79 42.75 9.60
CA TYR A 171 16.81 43.64 10.76
C TYR A 171 16.49 45.06 10.29
N GLY A 172 15.23 45.47 10.37
CA GLY A 172 14.78 46.75 9.81
C GLY A 172 15.05 46.84 8.29
N PRO A 173 15.84 47.82 7.80
CA PRO A 173 16.17 47.94 6.37
C PRO A 173 17.35 47.05 5.93
N HIS A 174 17.99 46.33 6.85
CA HIS A 174 19.17 45.51 6.56
C HIS A 174 18.77 44.05 6.32
N GLU A 175 19.20 43.48 5.19
CA GLU A 175 18.96 42.09 4.82
C GLU A 175 20.29 41.33 4.74
N PHE A 176 20.33 40.12 5.32
CA PHE A 176 21.52 39.26 5.30
C PHE A 176 21.14 37.84 4.90
N PRO A 177 21.96 37.14 4.08
CA PRO A 177 21.75 35.73 3.81
C PRO A 177 21.92 34.91 5.09
N LEU A 178 21.08 33.88 5.25
CA LEU A 178 21.10 33.00 6.41
C LEU A 178 22.23 31.95 6.26
N ILE A 179 23.46 32.40 6.49
CA ILE A 179 24.70 31.62 6.40
C ILE A 179 25.55 31.78 7.66
N LYS A 180 26.41 30.79 7.94
CA LYS A 180 27.51 30.93 8.92
C LYS A 180 28.58 31.88 8.38
N SER A 181 28.34 33.19 8.45
CA SER A 181 29.30 34.24 8.05
C SER A 181 29.95 34.90 9.27
N SER A 182 31.28 35.08 9.19
CA SER A 182 32.13 35.79 10.15
C SER A 182 32.34 37.27 9.82
N GLU A 183 31.63 37.82 8.84
CA GLU A 183 31.83 39.21 8.39
C GLU A 183 31.22 40.24 9.34
N GLU A 184 31.85 41.42 9.42
CA GLU A 184 31.41 42.55 10.22
C GLU A 184 30.03 43.04 9.72
N SER A 185 29.06 43.11 10.63
CA SER A 185 27.69 43.54 10.35
C SER A 185 27.48 44.99 10.79
N PRO A 186 26.79 45.84 10.00
CA PRO A 186 26.45 47.20 10.40
C PRO A 186 25.38 47.28 11.49
N VAL A 187 24.75 46.15 11.84
CA VAL A 187 23.72 46.01 12.87
C VAL A 187 24.09 44.89 13.84
N LEU A 188 23.72 45.03 15.12
CA LEU A 188 23.81 43.96 16.10
C LEU A 188 22.88 42.79 15.71
N ARG A 189 23.47 41.65 15.36
CA ARG A 189 22.74 40.45 14.88
C ARG A 189 22.51 39.48 16.03
N ASP A 190 21.28 38.99 16.17
CA ASP A 190 20.93 37.88 17.05
C ASP A 190 21.36 36.55 16.40
N ARG A 191 22.61 36.16 16.66
CA ARG A 191 23.19 34.94 16.11
C ARG A 191 22.53 33.67 16.61
N ALA A 192 21.95 33.68 17.81
CA ALA A 192 21.24 32.53 18.36
C ALA A 192 19.89 32.32 17.65
N ALA A 193 19.16 33.40 17.34
CA ALA A 193 17.96 33.33 16.52
C ALA A 193 18.25 32.90 15.08
N GLU A 194 19.31 33.44 14.45
CA GLU A 194 19.73 33.02 13.10
C GLU A 194 20.13 31.54 13.05
N PHE A 195 20.85 31.05 14.05
CA PHE A 195 21.25 29.64 14.12
C PHE A 195 20.03 28.72 14.26
N ARG A 196 19.09 29.03 15.15
CA ARG A 196 17.83 28.28 15.28
C ARG A 196 17.05 28.26 13.97
N ALA A 197 16.95 29.39 13.28
CA ALA A 197 16.30 29.46 11.97
C ALA A 197 16.97 28.56 10.92
N MET A 198 18.31 28.45 10.92
CA MET A 198 19.03 27.52 10.04
C MET A 198 18.75 26.05 10.37
N GLU A 199 18.67 25.71 11.66
CA GLU A 199 18.32 24.36 12.11
C GLU A 199 16.89 23.99 11.69
N GLU A 200 15.94 24.91 11.78
CA GLU A 200 14.56 24.69 11.31
C GLU A 200 14.50 24.32 9.82
N LEU A 201 15.23 25.05 8.97
CA LEU A 201 15.30 24.74 7.54
C LEU A 201 15.99 23.39 7.26
N THR A 202 17.02 23.08 8.05
CA THR A 202 17.76 21.82 7.94
C THR A 202 16.89 20.62 8.34
N GLN A 203 16.11 20.76 9.41
CA GLN A 203 15.13 19.74 9.83
C GLN A 203 14.03 19.50 8.77
N LEU A 204 13.71 20.53 7.98
CA LEU A 204 12.80 20.42 6.84
C LEU A 204 13.48 19.96 5.55
N GLY A 205 14.75 19.52 5.61
CA GLY A 205 15.48 18.93 4.49
C GLY A 205 16.06 19.93 3.49
N LEU A 206 16.10 21.23 3.80
CA LEU A 206 16.90 22.19 3.03
C LEU A 206 18.31 22.24 3.57
N THR A 207 19.31 22.21 2.68
CA THR A 207 20.70 22.48 3.07
C THR A 207 21.31 23.61 2.30
N ASN A 208 22.13 24.39 3.00
CA ASN A 208 22.96 25.39 2.37
C ASN A 208 24.01 24.72 1.48
N LEU A 209 24.06 25.13 0.21
CA LEU A 209 24.97 24.54 -0.78
C LEU A 209 26.46 24.80 -0.46
N SER A 210 26.77 25.89 0.25
CA SER A 210 28.14 26.29 0.59
C SER A 210 28.72 25.53 1.79
N THR A 211 27.85 24.95 2.63
CA THR A 211 28.23 24.12 3.78
C THR A 211 28.24 22.62 3.47
N ASN A 212 27.56 22.16 2.41
CA ASN A 212 27.54 20.76 2.03
C ASN A 212 28.89 20.34 1.39
N PRO A 213 29.63 19.35 1.95
CA PRO A 213 30.95 18.94 1.44
C PRO A 213 30.95 18.52 -0.03
N THR A 214 29.83 17.94 -0.50
CA THR A 214 29.64 17.46 -1.87
C THR A 214 29.64 18.61 -2.88
N TYR A 215 29.11 19.78 -2.49
CA TYR A 215 28.89 20.92 -3.39
C TYR A 215 29.92 22.04 -3.20
N ARG A 216 30.57 22.10 -2.04
CA ARG A 216 31.63 23.07 -1.71
C ARG A 216 32.77 23.10 -2.74
N PHE A 217 33.17 21.93 -3.28
CA PHE A 217 34.20 21.85 -4.33
C PHE A 217 33.74 22.55 -5.63
N LEU A 218 32.53 22.25 -6.11
CA LEU A 218 31.98 22.83 -7.34
C LEU A 218 31.78 24.34 -7.21
N LEU A 219 31.29 24.81 -6.06
CA LEU A 219 31.10 26.24 -5.78
C LEU A 219 32.44 26.99 -5.66
N SER A 220 33.47 26.36 -5.09
CA SER A 220 34.81 26.96 -4.99
C SER A 220 35.48 27.18 -6.36
N LEU A 221 35.14 26.34 -7.36
CA LEU A 221 35.59 26.50 -8.75
C LEU A 221 34.86 27.67 -9.44
N ALA A 222 33.58 27.90 -9.09
CA ALA A 222 32.75 28.99 -9.62
C ALA A 222 33.21 30.37 -9.18
N LYS A 223 33.56 30.48 -7.89
CA LYS A 223 34.01 31.73 -7.24
C LYS A 223 35.27 32.33 -7.90
N LYS A 224 36.02 31.52 -8.67
CA LYS A 224 37.19 31.95 -9.46
C LYS A 224 36.87 32.45 -10.88
N GLN A 225 35.68 32.18 -11.42
CA GLN A 225 35.35 32.40 -12.84
C GLN A 225 34.37 33.56 -13.10
N SER A 226 33.57 33.99 -12.11
CA SER A 226 32.62 35.10 -12.28
C SER A 226 32.29 35.77 -10.94
N ALA A 227 32.32 37.10 -10.88
CA ALA A 227 31.95 37.90 -9.71
C ALA A 227 30.42 38.07 -9.54
N GLU A 228 29.63 37.72 -10.57
CA GLU A 228 28.17 37.91 -10.59
C GLU A 228 27.37 36.76 -9.93
N PHE A 229 28.02 35.64 -9.57
CA PHE A 229 27.33 34.45 -9.07
C PHE A 229 27.58 34.22 -7.57
N SER A 230 26.60 34.58 -6.72
CA SER A 230 26.63 34.29 -5.27
C SER A 230 25.72 33.12 -4.93
N ALA A 231 26.21 31.89 -5.12
CA ALA A 231 25.55 30.68 -4.59
C ALA A 231 25.76 30.49 -3.07
N GLU A 232 26.39 31.45 -2.39
CA GLU A 232 26.73 31.35 -0.97
C GLU A 232 25.48 31.38 -0.07
N GLY A 233 24.42 32.04 -0.51
CA GLY A 233 23.12 32.10 0.18
C GLY A 233 22.07 31.11 -0.32
N CYS A 234 22.43 30.22 -1.26
CA CYS A 234 21.47 29.31 -1.90
C CYS A 234 21.31 28.00 -1.13
N TRP A 235 20.07 27.60 -0.90
CA TRP A 235 19.68 26.37 -0.24
C TRP A 235 18.97 25.44 -1.21
N PHE A 236 19.22 24.15 -1.06
CA PHE A 236 18.70 23.11 -1.94
C PHE A 236 18.22 21.90 -1.12
N PRO A 237 17.18 21.18 -1.60
CA PRO A 237 16.71 19.95 -0.95
C PRO A 237 17.82 18.91 -0.84
N GLU A 238 17.94 18.24 0.30
CA GLU A 238 18.92 17.19 0.48
C GLU A 238 18.66 16.01 -0.47
N PRO A 239 19.58 15.71 -1.41
CA PRO A 239 19.30 14.77 -2.50
C PRO A 239 19.32 13.30 -2.07
N HIS A 240 19.75 13.02 -0.84
CA HIS A 240 19.66 11.70 -0.23
C HIS A 240 18.33 11.49 0.52
N LEU A 241 17.61 12.56 0.85
CA LEU A 241 16.31 12.51 1.52
C LEU A 241 15.14 12.54 0.52
N SER A 242 15.25 13.32 -0.57
CA SER A 242 14.15 13.45 -1.54
C SER A 242 14.63 13.91 -2.92
N THR A 243 13.79 13.71 -3.94
CA THR A 243 14.00 14.32 -5.26
C THR A 243 13.26 15.66 -5.33
N PRO A 244 13.71 16.64 -6.15
CA PRO A 244 12.98 17.90 -6.30
C PRO A 244 11.49 17.73 -6.65
N ALA A 245 11.16 16.70 -7.43
CA ALA A 245 9.79 16.41 -7.84
C ALA A 245 8.87 15.93 -6.70
N VAL A 246 9.46 15.43 -5.62
CA VAL A 246 8.74 15.02 -4.39
C VAL A 246 8.85 16.12 -3.33
N TYR A 247 10.03 16.72 -3.19
CA TYR A 247 10.32 17.71 -2.17
C TYR A 247 9.52 19.00 -2.33
N TRP A 248 9.52 19.63 -3.50
CA TRP A 248 8.91 20.95 -3.66
C TRP A 248 7.39 20.96 -3.50
N PRO A 249 6.62 19.96 -4.00
CA PRO A 249 5.20 19.84 -3.66
C PRO A 249 4.98 19.65 -2.15
N TRP A 250 5.79 18.81 -1.48
CA TRP A 250 5.72 18.64 -0.03
C TRP A 250 6.06 19.94 0.72
N PHE A 251 7.07 20.67 0.27
CA PHE A 251 7.48 21.94 0.86
C PHE A 251 6.33 22.95 0.80
N ARG A 252 5.73 23.13 -0.37
CA ARG A 252 4.55 23.99 -0.56
C ARG A 252 3.38 23.57 0.34
N ALA A 253 3.06 22.27 0.40
CA ALA A 253 1.87 21.78 1.08
C ALA A 253 2.00 21.66 2.61
N LYS A 254 3.20 21.39 3.12
CA LYS A 254 3.46 21.05 4.53
C LYS A 254 4.45 22.00 5.18
N ALA A 255 5.63 22.22 4.57
CA ALA A 255 6.68 23.02 5.18
C ALA A 255 6.34 24.52 5.25
N VAL A 256 5.70 25.09 4.21
CA VAL A 256 5.30 26.50 4.18
C VAL A 256 4.37 26.86 5.34
N PRO A 257 3.22 26.17 5.56
CA PRO A 257 2.38 26.44 6.72
C PRO A 257 3.10 26.32 8.07
N MET A 258 4.00 25.33 8.21
CA MET A 258 4.78 25.14 9.44
C MET A 258 5.74 26.31 9.72
N LEU A 259 6.38 26.83 8.68
CA LEU A 259 7.29 27.96 8.78
C LEU A 259 6.53 29.28 9.01
N GLU A 260 5.41 29.49 8.32
CA GLU A 260 4.55 30.67 8.52
C GLU A 260 3.99 30.72 9.95
N ALA A 261 3.59 29.57 10.52
CA ALA A 261 3.17 29.47 11.92
C ALA A 261 4.28 29.86 12.91
N LYS A 262 5.54 29.71 12.51
CA LYS A 262 6.73 30.14 13.26
C LYS A 262 7.17 31.58 12.94
N GLY A 263 6.43 32.31 12.10
CA GLY A 263 6.67 33.72 11.77
C GLY A 263 7.57 33.96 10.57
N TRP A 264 7.87 32.93 9.77
CA TRP A 264 8.57 33.11 8.50
C TRP A 264 7.67 33.74 7.45
N LYS A 265 8.26 34.52 6.54
CA LYS A 265 7.61 35.04 5.34
C LYS A 265 8.15 34.32 4.12
N ILE A 266 7.30 33.65 3.36
CA ILE A 266 7.74 32.83 2.22
C ILE A 266 7.14 33.40 0.94
N GLU A 267 8.00 33.66 -0.03
CA GLU A 267 7.63 34.10 -1.37
C GLU A 267 8.08 33.03 -2.36
N ILE A 268 7.13 32.45 -3.09
CA ILE A 268 7.41 31.47 -4.14
C ILE A 268 6.99 32.09 -5.47
N ASP A 269 7.92 32.11 -6.42
CA ASP A 269 7.69 32.70 -7.73
C ASP A 269 6.47 32.06 -8.44
N SER A 270 5.71 32.86 -9.19
CA SER A 270 4.47 32.40 -9.84
C SER A 270 4.75 31.36 -10.92
N ASP A 271 5.92 31.47 -11.55
CA ASP A 271 6.38 30.55 -12.60
C ASP A 271 7.16 29.36 -12.02
N PHE A 272 7.33 29.30 -10.69
CA PHE A 272 7.94 28.14 -10.01
C PHE A 272 7.00 26.95 -10.16
N GLY A 273 7.44 25.92 -10.90
CA GLY A 273 6.67 24.68 -11.12
C GLY A 273 6.28 23.94 -9.83
N PHE A 274 5.85 22.67 -9.98
CA PHE A 274 5.46 21.82 -8.86
C PHE A 274 4.26 22.36 -8.06
N GLN A 275 3.24 22.83 -8.76
CA GLN A 275 2.01 23.30 -8.12
C GLN A 275 1.34 22.20 -7.30
N VAL A 276 0.73 22.62 -6.19
CA VAL A 276 -0.07 21.75 -5.34
C VAL A 276 -1.52 22.15 -5.52
N HIS A 277 -2.30 21.27 -6.13
CA HIS A 277 -3.73 21.49 -6.30
C HIS A 277 -4.45 20.80 -5.14
N ARG A 278 -5.31 21.53 -4.43
CA ARG A 278 -6.17 20.95 -3.41
C ARG A 278 -7.41 20.41 -4.09
N LEU A 279 -7.64 19.11 -3.97
CA LEU A 279 -8.83 18.48 -4.56
C LEU A 279 -10.06 18.92 -3.76
N ASN A 280 -10.96 19.67 -4.40
CA ASN A 280 -12.24 20.05 -3.80
C ASN A 280 -13.33 19.00 -4.06
N ASP A 281 -14.39 19.06 -3.26
CA ASP A 281 -15.58 18.23 -3.47
C ASP A 281 -16.29 18.64 -4.77
N GLY A 282 -16.26 17.75 -5.76
CA GLY A 282 -16.88 17.92 -7.08
C GLY A 282 -15.90 18.02 -8.27
N GLU A 283 -14.60 18.17 -8.04
CA GLU A 283 -13.60 18.22 -9.13
C GLU A 283 -13.22 16.84 -9.67
N LEU A 284 -13.39 15.80 -8.84
CA LEU A 284 -13.18 14.41 -9.23
C LEU A 284 -14.34 13.93 -10.09
N GLN A 285 -14.08 13.68 -11.37
CA GLN A 285 -15.04 13.14 -12.31
C GLN A 285 -14.71 11.67 -12.59
N ALA A 286 -15.65 10.79 -12.23
CA ALA A 286 -15.57 9.38 -12.56
C ALA A 286 -16.69 9.01 -13.54
N SER A 287 -16.37 8.23 -14.57
CA SER A 287 -17.32 7.77 -15.57
C SER A 287 -17.16 6.28 -15.85
N LEU A 288 -18.28 5.61 -16.11
CA LEU A 288 -18.33 4.22 -16.54
C LEU A 288 -18.84 4.14 -17.97
N GLU A 289 -18.01 3.67 -18.88
CA GLU A 289 -18.36 3.50 -20.29
C GLU A 289 -18.55 2.02 -20.65
N PRO A 290 -19.65 1.62 -21.28
CA PRO A 290 -19.85 0.23 -21.68
C PRO A 290 -18.88 -0.19 -22.77
N THR A 291 -18.41 -1.43 -22.69
CA THR A 291 -17.48 -2.06 -23.63
C THR A 291 -18.09 -3.32 -24.26
N PRO A 292 -17.57 -3.77 -25.41
CA PRO A 292 -18.04 -5.01 -26.03
C PRO A 292 -17.96 -6.21 -25.07
N GLY A 293 -19.04 -6.98 -24.99
CA GLY A 293 -19.14 -8.11 -24.06
C GLY A 293 -19.83 -7.77 -22.73
N GLY A 294 -20.31 -6.53 -22.55
CA GLY A 294 -21.10 -6.11 -21.39
C GLY A 294 -20.27 -5.71 -20.17
N TRP A 295 -18.98 -5.43 -20.34
CA TRP A 295 -18.11 -4.93 -19.28
C TRP A 295 -18.02 -3.40 -19.34
N PHE A 296 -17.46 -2.75 -18.33
CA PHE A 296 -17.40 -1.29 -18.23
C PHE A 296 -15.98 -0.78 -18.06
N THR A 297 -15.60 0.28 -18.75
CA THR A 297 -14.36 0.99 -18.48
C THR A 297 -14.59 2.10 -17.48
N LEU A 298 -13.86 2.03 -16.36
CA LEU A 298 -13.80 3.10 -15.38
C LEU A 298 -12.75 4.11 -15.83
N SER A 299 -13.14 5.37 -15.89
CA SER A 299 -12.22 6.50 -16.04
C SER A 299 -12.39 7.40 -14.84
N VAL A 300 -11.29 7.71 -14.15
CA VAL A 300 -11.27 8.62 -13.01
C VAL A 300 -10.31 9.73 -13.34
N GLY A 301 -10.79 10.97 -13.37
CA GLY A 301 -9.94 12.09 -13.70
C GLY A 301 -10.38 13.39 -13.06
N ILE A 302 -9.50 14.38 -13.18
CA ILE A 302 -9.71 15.76 -12.72
C ILE A 302 -9.35 16.71 -13.84
N ASP A 303 -10.06 17.82 -13.95
CA ASP A 303 -9.70 18.89 -14.86
C ASP A 303 -8.72 19.84 -14.17
N LEU A 304 -7.46 19.83 -14.62
CA LEU A 304 -6.40 20.73 -14.14
C LEU A 304 -6.02 21.67 -15.28
N ASP A 305 -6.19 22.98 -15.08
CA ASP A 305 -5.81 24.03 -16.03
C ASP A 305 -6.37 23.84 -17.46
N GLY A 306 -7.53 23.18 -17.60
CA GLY A 306 -8.18 22.92 -18.88
C GLY A 306 -7.77 21.61 -19.56
N GLU A 307 -6.88 20.81 -18.94
CA GLU A 307 -6.54 19.45 -19.37
C GLU A 307 -7.06 18.41 -18.39
N ARG A 308 -7.70 17.35 -18.90
CA ARG A 308 -8.17 16.24 -18.08
C ARG A 308 -7.02 15.30 -17.75
N LEU A 309 -6.67 15.19 -16.48
CA LEU A 309 -5.68 14.24 -15.97
C LEU A 309 -6.35 12.91 -15.59
N ASP A 310 -5.89 11.80 -16.17
CA ASP A 310 -6.30 10.46 -15.76
C ASP A 310 -5.59 10.06 -14.45
N LEU A 311 -6.37 9.96 -13.38
CA LEU A 311 -5.88 9.59 -12.05
C LEU A 311 -5.83 8.08 -11.87
N LEU A 312 -6.52 7.29 -12.69
CA LEU A 312 -6.60 5.84 -12.48
C LEU A 312 -5.21 5.20 -12.40
N PRO A 313 -4.26 5.42 -13.34
CA PRO A 313 -2.92 4.83 -13.26
C PRO A 313 -2.16 5.21 -11.99
N ILE A 314 -2.34 6.43 -11.51
CA ILE A 314 -1.68 6.92 -10.30
C ILE A 314 -2.27 6.23 -9.07
N LEU A 315 -3.60 6.20 -8.94
CA LEU A 315 -4.30 5.51 -7.87
C LEU A 315 -3.98 4.00 -7.86
N THR A 316 -3.84 3.38 -9.03
CA THR A 316 -3.42 1.98 -9.12
C THR A 316 -1.99 1.75 -8.62
N GLY A 317 -1.09 2.72 -8.86
CA GLY A 317 0.27 2.67 -8.37
C GLY A 317 0.32 2.75 -6.84
N LEU A 318 -0.59 3.52 -6.23
CA LEU A 318 -0.70 3.63 -4.77
C LEU A 318 -1.18 2.32 -4.12
N LEU A 319 -1.95 1.48 -4.84
CA LEU A 319 -2.38 0.16 -4.36
C LEU A 319 -1.24 -0.86 -4.32
N ASP A 320 -0.21 -0.69 -5.16
CA ASP A 320 0.96 -1.56 -5.18
C ASP A 320 2.01 -1.18 -4.11
N SER A 321 1.77 -0.08 -3.37
CA SER A 321 2.64 0.43 -2.30
C SER A 321 1.96 0.37 -0.93
N ASP A 322 2.74 0.52 0.14
CA ASP A 322 2.28 0.57 1.54
C ASP A 322 1.44 1.83 1.87
N THR A 323 0.91 2.53 0.86
CA THR A 323 0.10 3.75 1.02
C THR A 323 -1.18 3.45 1.77
N LEU A 324 -1.81 2.29 1.56
CA LEU A 324 -3.06 1.96 2.26
C LEU A 324 -2.82 1.90 3.78
N ASP A 325 -1.71 1.26 4.19
CA ASP A 325 -1.30 1.14 5.58
C ASP A 325 -0.94 2.51 6.16
N GLN A 326 -0.17 3.32 5.42
CA GLN A 326 0.14 4.70 5.82
C GLN A 326 -1.10 5.56 6.03
N LEU A 327 -2.16 5.34 5.23
CA LEU A 327 -3.42 6.07 5.37
C LEU A 327 -4.25 5.60 6.57
N GLN A 328 -4.04 4.40 7.12
CA GLN A 328 -4.75 3.94 8.31
C GLN A 328 -4.34 4.71 9.57
N ASP A 329 -3.09 5.18 9.61
CA ASP A 329 -2.54 5.94 10.74
C ASP A 329 -2.95 7.42 10.74
N LEU A 330 -3.61 7.91 9.68
CA LEU A 330 -4.00 9.32 9.53
C LEU A 330 -5.48 9.55 9.88
N GLU A 331 -5.81 10.69 10.48
CA GLU A 331 -7.20 11.13 10.65
C GLU A 331 -7.85 11.47 9.28
N ASP A 332 -9.18 11.43 9.19
CA ASP A 332 -9.88 11.54 7.90
C ASP A 332 -9.70 12.91 7.20
N ASP A 333 -9.52 13.97 7.98
CA ASP A 333 -9.31 15.34 7.54
C ASP A 333 -7.84 15.67 7.25
N GLU A 334 -6.90 14.82 7.68
CA GLU A 334 -5.50 14.96 7.32
C GLU A 334 -5.30 14.81 5.81
N THR A 335 -4.42 15.62 5.22
CA THR A 335 -4.20 15.56 3.77
C THR A 335 -2.99 14.72 3.40
N HIS A 336 -3.15 13.85 2.41
CA HIS A 336 -2.09 13.13 1.74
C HIS A 336 -1.76 13.74 0.37
N LEU A 337 -0.52 13.57 -0.11
CA LEU A 337 -0.04 14.11 -1.38
C LEU A 337 0.11 12.99 -2.42
N ILE A 338 -0.56 13.16 -3.55
CA ILE A 338 -0.42 12.30 -4.73
C ILE A 338 0.46 13.03 -5.74
N TYR A 339 1.67 12.51 -5.98
CA TYR A 339 2.62 13.14 -6.90
C TYR A 339 2.26 12.88 -8.37
N LEU A 340 2.25 13.94 -9.18
CA LEU A 340 1.82 13.88 -10.57
C LEU A 340 2.98 13.63 -11.54
N PRO A 341 2.77 12.91 -12.67
CA PRO A 341 3.81 12.67 -13.68
C PRO A 341 4.35 13.94 -14.33
N SER A 342 3.52 14.98 -14.45
CA SER A 342 3.86 16.30 -14.99
C SER A 342 4.72 17.15 -14.04
N GLY A 343 4.95 16.69 -12.81
CA GLY A 343 5.45 17.50 -11.71
C GLY A 343 4.30 18.17 -10.94
N GLY A 344 4.49 18.37 -9.64
CA GLY A 344 3.45 18.86 -8.74
C GLY A 344 2.78 17.73 -7.94
N ALA A 345 1.75 18.09 -7.18
CA ALA A 345 1.00 17.13 -6.39
C ALA A 345 -0.49 17.51 -6.28
N LEU A 346 -1.31 16.50 -6.10
CA LEU A 346 -2.70 16.64 -5.69
C LEU A 346 -2.78 16.41 -4.17
N GLN A 347 -3.32 17.37 -3.45
CA GLN A 347 -3.59 17.27 -2.01
C GLN A 347 -5.01 16.73 -1.81
N VAL A 348 -5.12 15.55 -1.20
CA VAL A 348 -6.38 14.81 -1.03
C VAL A 348 -6.58 14.48 0.46
N PRO A 349 -7.80 14.63 1.02
CA PRO A 349 -8.10 14.15 2.37
C PRO A 349 -7.85 12.64 2.49
N ALA A 350 -7.22 12.21 3.58
CA ALA A 350 -6.79 10.84 3.81
C ALA A 350 -7.99 9.89 3.88
N GLY A 351 -9.07 10.29 4.58
CA GLY A 351 -10.30 9.51 4.63
C GLY A 351 -10.90 9.28 3.24
N ARG A 352 -10.94 10.31 2.40
CA ARG A 352 -11.42 10.21 1.02
C ARG A 352 -10.54 9.30 0.15
N LEU A 353 -9.22 9.48 0.22
CA LEU A 353 -8.28 8.64 -0.53
C LEU A 353 -8.35 7.18 -0.07
N ARG A 354 -8.45 6.94 1.23
CA ARG A 354 -8.61 5.61 1.83
C ARG A 354 -9.85 4.92 1.26
N THR A 355 -11.00 5.59 1.25
CA THR A 355 -12.24 5.06 0.66
C THR A 355 -12.06 4.71 -0.81
N ILE A 356 -11.52 5.63 -1.63
CA ILE A 356 -11.26 5.40 -3.06
C ILE A 356 -10.37 4.18 -3.27
N LEU A 357 -9.26 4.07 -2.52
CA LEU A 357 -8.32 2.96 -2.66
C LEU A 357 -8.92 1.63 -2.19
N HIS A 358 -9.71 1.59 -1.10
CA HIS A 358 -10.41 0.37 -0.69
C HIS A 358 -11.38 -0.12 -1.78
N HIS A 359 -12.12 0.80 -2.40
CA HIS A 359 -13.00 0.47 -3.51
C HIS A 359 -12.21 -0.04 -4.72
N LEU A 360 -11.15 0.65 -5.14
CA LEU A 360 -10.31 0.20 -6.24
C LEU A 360 -9.60 -1.13 -5.95
N ALA A 361 -9.21 -1.39 -4.69
CA ALA A 361 -8.61 -2.66 -4.26
C ALA A 361 -9.59 -3.84 -4.34
N SER A 362 -10.89 -3.57 -4.19
CA SER A 362 -11.94 -4.58 -4.38
C SER A 362 -12.11 -5.00 -5.86
N LEU A 363 -11.67 -4.13 -6.79
CA LEU A 363 -11.66 -4.39 -8.23
C LEU A 363 -10.45 -5.26 -8.60
N THR A 364 -10.66 -6.28 -9.43
CA THR A 364 -9.70 -7.39 -9.58
C THR A 364 -8.49 -7.09 -10.43
N ASP A 365 -8.53 -5.99 -11.16
CA ASP A 365 -7.33 -5.44 -11.76
C ASP A 365 -7.50 -3.93 -11.99
N PRO A 366 -6.96 -3.08 -11.11
CA PRO A 366 -6.91 -1.64 -11.32
C PRO A 366 -6.25 -1.29 -12.67
N LYS A 367 -5.31 -2.13 -13.16
CA LYS A 367 -4.59 -1.95 -14.43
C LYS A 367 -5.35 -2.51 -15.63
N ALA A 368 -6.42 -3.30 -15.42
CA ALA A 368 -7.32 -3.70 -16.50
C ALA A 368 -8.49 -2.70 -16.53
N PRO A 369 -8.69 -1.98 -17.65
CA PRO A 369 -9.70 -0.93 -17.74
C PRO A 369 -11.11 -1.51 -17.91
N SER A 370 -11.40 -2.71 -17.42
CA SER A 370 -12.65 -3.40 -17.70
C SER A 370 -13.21 -4.03 -16.42
N LEU A 371 -14.34 -3.51 -15.98
CA LEU A 371 -15.08 -3.89 -14.80
C LEU A 371 -16.27 -4.74 -15.19
N HIS A 372 -16.50 -5.79 -14.41
CA HIS A 372 -17.70 -6.58 -14.55
C HIS A 372 -18.94 -5.75 -14.14
N PRO A 373 -20.13 -5.95 -14.72
CA PRO A 373 -21.36 -5.22 -14.34
C PRO A 373 -21.66 -5.17 -12.84
N LEU A 374 -21.33 -6.22 -12.08
CA LEU A 374 -21.49 -6.21 -10.62
C LEU A 374 -20.56 -5.21 -9.95
N ASP A 375 -19.28 -5.20 -10.34
CA ASP A 375 -18.29 -4.30 -9.79
C ASP A 375 -18.63 -2.85 -10.18
N ALA A 376 -19.02 -2.65 -11.43
CA ALA A 376 -19.50 -1.36 -11.93
C ALA A 376 -20.74 -0.88 -11.18
N ALA A 377 -21.72 -1.76 -10.93
CA ALA A 377 -22.93 -1.41 -10.16
C ALA A 377 -22.64 -1.13 -8.67
N ALA A 378 -21.63 -1.78 -8.09
CA ALA A 378 -21.19 -1.51 -6.72
C ALA A 378 -20.59 -0.11 -6.57
N LEU A 379 -19.83 0.36 -7.57
CA LEU A 379 -19.24 1.71 -7.58
C LEU A 379 -20.27 2.84 -7.65
N LEU A 380 -21.48 2.59 -8.17
CA LEU A 380 -22.52 3.62 -8.30
C LEU A 380 -23.09 4.13 -6.96
N ASN A 381 -22.73 3.52 -5.84
CA ASN A 381 -23.16 3.94 -4.49
C ASN A 381 -22.12 4.77 -3.74
N ASP A 382 -20.95 5.01 -4.33
CA ASP A 382 -19.82 5.60 -3.63
C ASP A 382 -19.89 7.13 -3.69
N GLU A 383 -20.09 7.77 -2.54
CA GLU A 383 -20.01 9.23 -2.43
C GLU A 383 -18.59 9.76 -2.70
N ALA A 384 -17.56 8.94 -2.50
CA ALA A 384 -16.17 9.32 -2.78
C ALA A 384 -15.86 9.35 -4.29
N LEU A 385 -16.56 8.52 -5.08
CA LEU A 385 -16.50 8.43 -6.54
C LEU A 385 -17.89 8.66 -7.15
N PRO A 386 -18.33 9.93 -7.25
CA PRO A 386 -19.63 10.23 -7.86
C PRO A 386 -19.61 9.83 -9.34
N ILE A 387 -20.35 8.78 -9.67
CA ILE A 387 -20.53 8.27 -11.04
C ILE A 387 -22.00 8.36 -11.41
N ASP A 388 -22.29 9.04 -12.52
CA ASP A 388 -23.63 9.01 -13.10
C ASP A 388 -23.97 7.58 -13.56
N PRO A 389 -25.07 6.98 -13.08
CA PRO A 389 -25.37 5.58 -13.35
C PRO A 389 -25.71 5.38 -14.83
N PRO A 390 -24.95 4.54 -15.56
CA PRO A 390 -25.33 4.15 -16.92
C PRO A 390 -26.73 3.51 -16.92
N PRO A 391 -27.58 3.77 -17.94
CA PRO A 391 -28.93 3.22 -17.99
C PRO A 391 -28.98 1.70 -17.86
N GLU A 392 -27.96 1.03 -18.39
CA GLU A 392 -27.79 -0.44 -18.38
C GLU A 392 -27.55 -1.00 -16.98
N LEU A 393 -26.97 -0.20 -16.07
CA LEU A 393 -26.67 -0.61 -14.68
C LEU A 393 -27.75 -0.19 -13.69
N ALA A 394 -28.65 0.72 -14.06
CA ALA A 394 -29.70 1.23 -13.17
C ALA A 394 -30.65 0.12 -12.70
N GLU A 395 -31.11 -0.75 -13.62
CA GLU A 395 -31.99 -1.88 -13.27
C GLU A 395 -31.24 -2.93 -12.44
N LEU A 396 -30.00 -3.28 -12.82
CA LEU A 396 -29.16 -4.22 -12.10
C LEU A 396 -28.92 -3.73 -10.66
N ARG A 397 -28.56 -2.46 -10.48
CA ARG A 397 -28.38 -1.82 -9.17
C ARG A 397 -29.65 -1.87 -8.32
N ALA A 398 -30.80 -1.52 -8.91
CA ALA A 398 -32.08 -1.55 -8.19
C ALA A 398 -32.41 -2.96 -7.68
N ARG A 399 -32.10 -4.00 -8.47
CA ARG A 399 -32.31 -5.39 -8.06
C ARG A 399 -31.27 -5.91 -7.07
N LEU A 400 -30.01 -5.49 -7.17
CA LEU A 400 -28.97 -5.82 -6.18
C LEU A 400 -29.25 -5.18 -4.81
N LYS A 401 -29.91 -4.02 -4.77
CA LYS A 401 -30.35 -3.35 -3.54
C LYS A 401 -31.67 -3.87 -2.98
N LYS A 402 -32.48 -4.55 -3.79
CA LYS A 402 -33.74 -5.13 -3.31
C LYS A 402 -33.38 -6.33 -2.43
N ASP A 403 -33.63 -6.20 -1.13
CA ASP A 403 -33.66 -7.32 -0.20
C ASP A 403 -34.62 -8.41 -0.71
N GLU A 404 -34.33 -9.66 -0.34
CA GLU A 404 -34.91 -10.92 -0.84
C GLU A 404 -36.44 -11.09 -0.65
N GLU A 405 -37.19 -10.02 -0.32
CA GLU A 405 -38.58 -10.07 0.17
C GLU A 405 -39.65 -9.51 -0.80
N ASP A 406 -39.35 -9.31 -2.08
CA ASP A 406 -40.42 -9.03 -3.04
C ASP A 406 -41.05 -10.35 -3.48
N GLU A 407 -42.32 -10.58 -3.11
CA GLU A 407 -43.18 -11.68 -3.61
C GLU A 407 -43.39 -11.52 -5.12
N SER A 408 -42.33 -11.81 -5.87
CA SER A 408 -42.38 -12.00 -7.30
C SER A 408 -43.45 -13.04 -7.60
N HIS A 409 -44.49 -12.64 -8.35
CA HIS A 409 -45.47 -13.59 -8.86
C HIS A 409 -44.76 -14.59 -9.77
N PHE A 410 -44.45 -15.76 -9.21
CA PHE A 410 -43.85 -16.85 -9.97
C PHE A 410 -44.86 -17.39 -10.98
N GLU A 411 -44.63 -17.09 -12.26
CA GLU A 411 -45.39 -17.67 -13.37
C GLU A 411 -44.84 -19.06 -13.69
N GLN A 412 -45.62 -20.10 -13.35
CA GLN A 412 -45.28 -21.47 -13.66
C GLN A 412 -45.34 -21.71 -15.19
N PRO A 413 -44.26 -22.21 -15.82
CA PRO A 413 -44.25 -22.42 -17.26
C PRO A 413 -45.23 -23.52 -17.68
N GLU A 414 -45.90 -23.31 -18.81
CA GLU A 414 -46.80 -24.31 -19.38
C GLU A 414 -46.06 -25.63 -19.69
N GLY A 415 -46.65 -26.78 -19.34
CA GLY A 415 -46.03 -28.09 -19.60
C GLY A 415 -45.01 -28.56 -18.56
N LEU A 416 -44.81 -27.81 -17.46
CA LEU A 416 -44.13 -28.34 -16.27
C LEU A 416 -45.08 -29.30 -15.52
N LEU A 417 -44.68 -30.57 -15.40
CA LEU A 417 -45.42 -31.61 -14.68
C LEU A 417 -44.92 -31.79 -13.24
N ALA A 418 -44.83 -30.68 -12.50
CA ALA A 418 -44.47 -30.64 -11.08
C ALA A 418 -45.03 -29.38 -10.42
N GLU A 419 -45.25 -29.44 -9.12
CA GLU A 419 -45.49 -28.27 -8.28
C GLU A 419 -44.19 -27.91 -7.56
N LEU A 420 -43.74 -26.67 -7.71
CA LEU A 420 -42.53 -26.18 -7.06
C LEU A 420 -42.85 -25.71 -5.64
N ARG A 421 -41.97 -26.05 -4.69
CA ARG A 421 -41.97 -25.43 -3.37
C ARG A 421 -41.57 -23.96 -3.45
N ASP A 422 -41.93 -23.15 -2.46
CA ASP A 422 -41.69 -21.70 -2.52
C ASP A 422 -40.20 -21.34 -2.67
N TYR A 423 -39.31 -21.99 -1.92
CA TYR A 423 -37.87 -21.80 -2.12
C TYR A 423 -37.43 -22.21 -3.54
N GLN A 424 -38.04 -23.23 -4.15
CA GLN A 424 -37.69 -23.62 -5.51
C GLN A 424 -38.12 -22.55 -6.53
N LYS A 425 -39.28 -21.90 -6.31
CA LYS A 425 -39.73 -20.74 -7.10
C LYS A 425 -38.71 -19.60 -7.02
N THR A 426 -38.30 -19.21 -5.81
CA THR A 426 -37.25 -18.20 -5.59
C THR A 426 -35.95 -18.58 -6.31
N GLY A 427 -35.56 -19.86 -6.28
CA GLY A 427 -34.36 -20.34 -6.97
C GLY A 427 -34.46 -20.22 -8.50
N VAL A 428 -35.60 -20.57 -9.09
CA VAL A 428 -35.84 -20.38 -10.53
C VAL A 428 -35.84 -18.90 -10.90
N GLU A 429 -36.44 -18.04 -10.09
CA GLU A 429 -36.47 -16.59 -10.31
C GLU A 429 -35.09 -15.96 -10.22
N TRP A 430 -34.25 -16.43 -9.30
CA TRP A 430 -32.85 -16.03 -9.19
C TRP A 430 -32.07 -16.43 -10.46
N ILE A 431 -32.21 -17.66 -10.96
CA ILE A 431 -31.57 -18.09 -12.22
C ILE A 431 -32.06 -17.22 -13.40
N ARG A 432 -33.35 -16.89 -13.41
CA ARG A 432 -33.97 -16.01 -14.41
C ARG A 432 -33.42 -14.59 -14.33
N PHE A 433 -33.25 -14.05 -13.12
CA PHE A 433 -32.63 -12.74 -12.89
C PHE A 433 -31.21 -12.70 -13.45
N LEU A 434 -30.40 -13.71 -13.16
CA LEU A 434 -29.06 -13.83 -13.71
C LEU A 434 -29.09 -13.80 -15.24
N SER A 435 -29.93 -14.63 -15.85
CA SER A 435 -30.05 -14.67 -17.32
C SER A 435 -30.49 -13.35 -17.93
N ALA A 436 -31.42 -12.62 -17.30
CA ALA A 436 -31.92 -11.36 -17.82
C ALA A 436 -30.85 -10.25 -17.85
N HIS A 437 -29.83 -10.36 -17.01
CA HIS A 437 -28.75 -9.38 -16.88
C HIS A 437 -27.41 -9.91 -17.43
N ASN A 438 -27.44 -10.98 -18.24
CA ASN A 438 -26.24 -11.64 -18.78
C ASN A 438 -25.23 -12.09 -17.71
N LEU A 439 -25.73 -12.44 -16.53
CA LEU A 439 -24.95 -12.95 -15.41
C LEU A 439 -24.98 -14.48 -15.35
N ASN A 440 -23.98 -15.03 -14.67
CA ASN A 440 -23.79 -16.46 -14.44
C ASN A 440 -23.72 -16.71 -12.94
N GLY A 441 -23.94 -17.94 -12.48
CA GLY A 441 -23.95 -18.18 -11.03
C GLY A 441 -23.84 -19.63 -10.59
N ILE A 442 -23.82 -19.80 -9.27
CA ILE A 442 -23.77 -21.08 -8.58
C ILE A 442 -25.08 -21.27 -7.80
N LEU A 443 -25.88 -22.27 -8.17
CA LEU A 443 -26.98 -22.75 -7.34
C LEU A 443 -26.40 -23.78 -6.35
N ALA A 444 -26.14 -23.30 -5.14
CA ALA A 444 -25.44 -24.00 -4.07
C ALA A 444 -26.38 -24.60 -2.99
N ASP A 445 -27.64 -24.86 -3.33
CA ASP A 445 -28.59 -25.52 -2.43
C ASP A 445 -28.09 -26.89 -1.95
N ASP A 446 -28.39 -27.24 -0.70
CA ASP A 446 -28.12 -28.57 -0.13
C ASP A 446 -28.63 -29.72 -1.01
N MET A 447 -27.93 -30.86 -0.93
CA MET A 447 -28.29 -32.07 -1.67
C MET A 447 -29.72 -32.53 -1.34
N GLY A 448 -30.56 -32.68 -2.36
CA GLY A 448 -31.95 -33.11 -2.23
C GLY A 448 -32.99 -31.99 -2.26
N LEU A 449 -32.59 -30.72 -2.34
CA LEU A 449 -33.51 -29.58 -2.48
C LEU A 449 -34.06 -29.36 -3.92
N GLY A 450 -33.76 -30.28 -4.84
CA GLY A 450 -34.35 -30.28 -6.18
C GLY A 450 -33.73 -29.30 -7.19
N LYS A 451 -32.40 -29.11 -7.15
CA LYS A 451 -31.64 -28.28 -8.11
C LYS A 451 -31.93 -28.65 -9.58
N THR A 452 -32.06 -29.94 -9.87
CA THR A 452 -32.40 -30.45 -11.22
C THR A 452 -33.77 -29.94 -11.68
N LEU A 453 -34.79 -30.02 -10.81
CA LEU A 453 -36.14 -29.55 -11.11
C LEU A 453 -36.18 -28.02 -11.32
N GLN A 454 -35.49 -27.25 -10.47
CA GLN A 454 -35.35 -25.80 -10.64
C GLN A 454 -34.71 -25.49 -12.00
N THR A 455 -33.64 -26.19 -12.35
CA THR A 455 -32.91 -25.99 -13.61
C THR A 455 -33.76 -26.36 -14.83
N LEU A 456 -34.45 -27.51 -14.82
CA LEU A 456 -35.36 -27.91 -15.90
C LEU A 456 -36.50 -26.91 -16.10
N THR A 457 -37.03 -26.37 -15.01
CA THR A 457 -38.06 -25.32 -15.05
C THR A 457 -37.54 -24.07 -15.78
N HIS A 458 -36.32 -23.62 -15.45
CA HIS A 458 -35.69 -22.49 -16.12
C HIS A 458 -35.46 -22.76 -17.62
N ILE A 459 -34.98 -23.96 -17.97
CA ILE A 459 -34.79 -24.35 -19.40
C ILE A 459 -36.13 -24.26 -20.16
N LEU A 460 -37.21 -24.75 -19.55
CA LEU A 460 -38.55 -24.71 -20.15
C LEU A 460 -39.04 -23.26 -20.35
N GLN A 461 -38.86 -22.39 -19.34
CA GLN A 461 -39.19 -20.96 -19.45
C GLN A 461 -38.42 -20.28 -20.58
N GLN A 462 -37.12 -20.59 -20.73
CA GLN A 462 -36.30 -20.01 -21.79
C GLN A 462 -36.74 -20.46 -23.18
N LYS A 463 -37.08 -21.74 -23.33
CA LYS A 463 -37.63 -22.26 -24.60
C LYS A 463 -38.93 -21.55 -24.98
N GLN A 464 -39.84 -21.33 -24.02
CA GLN A 464 -41.10 -20.64 -24.24
C GLN A 464 -40.93 -19.17 -24.62
N ARG A 465 -39.89 -18.52 -24.08
CA ARG A 465 -39.48 -17.14 -24.45
C ARG A 465 -38.80 -17.06 -25.82
N GLY A 466 -38.65 -18.19 -26.53
CA GLY A 466 -38.05 -18.25 -27.85
C GLY A 466 -36.53 -18.17 -27.85
N VAL A 467 -35.87 -18.43 -26.71
CA VAL A 467 -34.41 -18.53 -26.66
C VAL A 467 -33.97 -19.71 -27.55
N LYS A 468 -33.07 -19.43 -28.49
CA LYS A 468 -32.55 -20.40 -29.45
C LYS A 468 -31.26 -21.03 -28.93
N GLY A 469 -31.05 -22.29 -29.30
CA GLY A 469 -29.83 -23.04 -29.03
C GLY A 469 -30.04 -24.13 -27.97
N PRO A 470 -29.29 -25.24 -28.06
CA PRO A 470 -29.39 -26.33 -27.09
C PRO A 470 -28.85 -25.92 -25.72
N VAL A 471 -29.35 -26.57 -24.66
CA VAL A 471 -28.77 -26.51 -23.32
C VAL A 471 -27.86 -27.71 -23.11
N LEU A 472 -26.61 -27.49 -22.71
CA LEU A 472 -25.66 -28.55 -22.41
C LEU A 472 -25.58 -28.78 -20.90
N VAL A 473 -25.89 -29.99 -20.47
CA VAL A 473 -25.71 -30.47 -19.10
C VAL A 473 -24.51 -31.41 -19.07
N ILE A 474 -23.52 -31.08 -18.23
CA ILE A 474 -22.39 -31.95 -17.91
C ILE A 474 -22.55 -32.41 -16.46
N ALA A 475 -22.65 -33.72 -16.27
CA ALA A 475 -22.88 -34.33 -14.96
C ALA A 475 -21.91 -35.49 -14.69
N PRO A 476 -21.81 -36.00 -13.44
CA PRO A 476 -21.13 -37.27 -13.20
C PRO A 476 -21.78 -38.39 -14.02
N THR A 477 -20.99 -39.36 -14.49
CA THR A 477 -21.50 -40.44 -15.36
C THR A 477 -22.67 -41.21 -14.74
N SER A 478 -22.69 -41.36 -13.41
CA SER A 478 -23.78 -42.00 -12.66
C SER A 478 -25.10 -41.22 -12.66
N VAL A 479 -25.05 -39.89 -12.84
CA VAL A 479 -26.22 -38.99 -12.74
C VAL A 479 -26.84 -38.71 -14.12
N VAL A 480 -26.10 -38.96 -15.22
CA VAL A 480 -26.59 -38.78 -16.60
C VAL A 480 -27.94 -39.49 -16.87
N PRO A 481 -28.16 -40.76 -16.48
CA PRO A 481 -29.47 -41.40 -16.67
C PRO A 481 -30.59 -40.74 -15.85
N ASN A 482 -30.27 -40.20 -14.68
CA ASN A 482 -31.22 -39.51 -13.81
C ASN A 482 -31.70 -38.20 -14.45
N TRP A 483 -30.79 -37.38 -14.99
CA TRP A 483 -31.15 -36.18 -15.75
C TRP A 483 -32.12 -36.47 -16.90
N MET A 484 -31.89 -37.56 -17.64
CA MET A 484 -32.80 -37.98 -18.71
C MET A 484 -34.19 -38.39 -18.18
N ALA A 485 -34.23 -39.13 -17.08
CA ALA A 485 -35.48 -39.55 -16.47
C ALA A 485 -36.29 -38.35 -15.95
N GLU A 486 -35.62 -37.41 -15.27
CA GLU A 486 -36.24 -36.19 -14.74
C GLU A 486 -36.71 -35.25 -15.85
N ALA A 487 -35.92 -35.04 -16.90
CA ALA A 487 -36.34 -34.23 -18.06
C ALA A 487 -37.60 -34.79 -18.72
N LYS A 488 -37.68 -36.11 -18.92
CA LYS A 488 -38.87 -36.76 -19.47
C LYS A 488 -40.08 -36.70 -18.53
N LYS A 489 -39.85 -36.79 -17.22
CA LYS A 489 -40.89 -36.78 -16.20
C LYS A 489 -41.50 -35.39 -16.03
N PHE A 490 -40.66 -34.37 -15.83
CA PHE A 490 -41.10 -33.03 -15.42
C PHE A 490 -41.31 -32.09 -16.60
N THR A 491 -40.61 -32.28 -17.72
CA THR A 491 -40.65 -31.40 -18.88
C THR A 491 -40.75 -32.20 -20.19
N PRO A 492 -41.83 -32.99 -20.41
CA PRO A 492 -41.94 -33.90 -21.55
C PRO A 492 -41.97 -33.20 -22.93
N SER A 493 -42.20 -31.88 -22.96
CA SER A 493 -42.14 -31.05 -24.17
C SER A 493 -40.71 -30.70 -24.61
N LEU A 494 -39.71 -30.97 -23.76
CA LEU A 494 -38.29 -30.83 -24.09
C LEU A 494 -37.78 -32.13 -24.71
N THR A 495 -36.85 -32.00 -25.66
CA THR A 495 -36.22 -33.10 -26.38
C THR A 495 -34.80 -33.35 -25.85
N PRO A 496 -34.61 -34.28 -24.89
CA PRO A 496 -33.30 -34.59 -24.35
C PRO A 496 -32.51 -35.56 -25.25
N LEU A 497 -31.22 -35.29 -25.44
CA LEU A 497 -30.24 -36.10 -26.17
C LEU A 497 -29.10 -36.49 -25.23
N ILE A 498 -28.82 -37.79 -25.11
CA ILE A 498 -27.67 -38.27 -24.34
C ILE A 498 -26.46 -38.50 -25.27
N LEU A 499 -25.33 -37.92 -24.91
CA LEU A 499 -24.03 -38.19 -25.51
C LEU A 499 -23.26 -39.18 -24.64
N HIS A 500 -23.50 -40.48 -24.83
CA HIS A 500 -22.86 -41.54 -24.05
C HIS A 500 -22.42 -42.74 -24.90
N GLY A 501 -21.40 -43.47 -24.42
CA GLY A 501 -20.89 -44.67 -25.07
C GLY A 501 -20.06 -44.40 -26.33
N PRO A 502 -19.57 -45.47 -26.99
CA PRO A 502 -18.66 -45.35 -28.14
C PRO A 502 -19.36 -44.82 -29.41
N GLN A 503 -20.67 -45.02 -29.55
CA GLN A 503 -21.43 -44.62 -30.74
C GLN A 503 -21.91 -43.16 -30.71
N ARG A 504 -21.70 -42.42 -29.61
CA ARG A 504 -22.18 -41.03 -29.44
C ARG A 504 -21.76 -40.07 -30.55
N LYS A 505 -20.61 -40.31 -31.19
CA LYS A 505 -20.14 -39.48 -32.32
C LYS A 505 -21.15 -39.43 -33.48
N ARG A 506 -21.98 -40.46 -33.63
CA ARG A 506 -23.04 -40.53 -34.67
C ARG A 506 -24.19 -39.57 -34.41
N VAL A 507 -24.38 -39.11 -33.18
CA VAL A 507 -25.50 -38.24 -32.79
C VAL A 507 -25.09 -36.79 -32.58
N PHE A 508 -23.82 -36.42 -32.80
CA PHE A 508 -23.38 -35.02 -32.72
C PHE A 508 -24.11 -34.10 -33.71
N SER A 509 -24.47 -34.61 -34.89
CA SER A 509 -25.29 -33.87 -35.86
C SER A 509 -26.70 -33.54 -35.33
N HIS A 510 -27.18 -34.23 -34.29
CA HIS A 510 -28.48 -33.96 -33.68
C HIS A 510 -28.42 -32.91 -32.56
N ILE A 511 -27.23 -32.47 -32.14
CA ILE A 511 -27.06 -31.47 -31.07
C ILE A 511 -27.88 -30.19 -31.34
N PRO A 512 -27.86 -29.59 -32.55
CA PRO A 512 -28.63 -28.38 -32.83
C PRO A 512 -30.16 -28.56 -32.80
N HIS A 513 -30.63 -29.81 -32.84
CA HIS A 513 -32.06 -30.15 -32.88
C HIS A 513 -32.62 -30.59 -31.52
N ALA A 514 -31.76 -30.77 -30.52
CA ALA A 514 -32.15 -31.11 -29.17
C ALA A 514 -32.36 -29.85 -28.33
N ASP A 515 -33.31 -29.89 -27.39
CA ASP A 515 -33.45 -28.84 -26.40
C ASP A 515 -32.43 -29.00 -25.27
N ILE A 516 -32.15 -30.25 -24.86
CA ILE A 516 -31.21 -30.58 -23.79
C ILE A 516 -30.23 -31.63 -24.30
N VAL A 517 -28.94 -31.38 -24.16
CA VAL A 517 -27.86 -32.31 -24.45
C VAL A 517 -27.18 -32.68 -23.14
N ILE A 518 -27.10 -33.97 -22.83
CA ILE A 518 -26.56 -34.47 -21.57
C ILE A 518 -25.29 -35.29 -21.86
N THR A 519 -24.17 -34.90 -21.24
CA THR A 519 -22.90 -35.63 -21.32
C THR A 519 -22.27 -35.76 -19.94
N SER A 520 -21.10 -36.41 -19.85
CA SER A 520 -20.37 -36.54 -18.58
C SER A 520 -19.01 -35.86 -18.61
N PHE A 521 -18.50 -35.49 -17.43
CA PHE A 521 -17.17 -34.90 -17.27
C PHE A 521 -16.05 -35.75 -17.91
N ALA A 522 -16.16 -37.08 -17.84
CA ALA A 522 -15.20 -38.01 -18.43
C ALA A 522 -15.18 -37.96 -19.97
N LEU A 523 -16.31 -37.58 -20.59
CA LEU A 523 -16.45 -37.46 -22.04
C LEU A 523 -16.18 -36.04 -22.53
N LEU A 524 -16.48 -35.02 -21.71
CA LEU A 524 -16.30 -33.60 -22.04
C LEU A 524 -14.91 -33.33 -22.63
N GLN A 525 -13.85 -33.76 -21.94
CA GLN A 525 -12.48 -33.54 -22.41
C GLN A 525 -12.17 -34.24 -23.76
N ARG A 526 -12.82 -35.38 -24.03
CA ARG A 526 -12.58 -36.16 -25.26
C ARG A 526 -13.35 -35.62 -26.45
N ASP A 527 -14.46 -34.93 -26.19
CA ASP A 527 -15.40 -34.47 -27.22
C ASP A 527 -15.43 -32.94 -27.33
N ILE A 528 -14.59 -32.22 -26.59
CA ILE A 528 -14.59 -30.75 -26.54
C ILE A 528 -14.43 -30.11 -27.93
N ASP A 529 -13.63 -30.73 -28.81
CA ASP A 529 -13.42 -30.23 -30.16
C ASP A 529 -14.69 -30.25 -31.02
N GLU A 530 -15.62 -31.17 -30.74
CA GLU A 530 -16.94 -31.19 -31.38
C GLU A 530 -17.91 -30.27 -30.64
N LEU A 531 -17.92 -30.32 -29.31
CA LEU A 531 -18.86 -29.53 -28.50
C LEU A 531 -18.65 -28.01 -28.67
N LYS A 532 -17.41 -27.54 -28.75
CA LYS A 532 -17.10 -26.10 -28.93
C LYS A 532 -17.52 -25.52 -30.29
N LYS A 533 -17.94 -26.36 -31.25
CA LYS A 533 -18.48 -25.92 -32.55
C LYS A 533 -19.93 -25.45 -32.46
N HIS A 534 -20.60 -25.70 -31.34
CA HIS A 534 -22.00 -25.37 -31.12
C HIS A 534 -22.12 -24.21 -30.13
N ASP A 535 -23.03 -23.28 -30.41
CA ASP A 535 -23.42 -22.23 -29.48
C ASP A 535 -24.54 -22.72 -28.59
N PHE A 536 -24.24 -22.92 -27.31
CA PHE A 536 -25.23 -23.34 -26.33
C PHE A 536 -25.98 -22.12 -25.75
N ALA A 537 -27.28 -22.27 -25.54
CA ALA A 537 -28.05 -21.27 -24.80
C ALA A 537 -27.58 -21.23 -23.34
N ILE A 538 -27.41 -22.41 -22.73
CA ILE A 538 -26.97 -22.56 -21.35
C ILE A 538 -25.99 -23.74 -21.27
N ALA A 539 -24.88 -23.56 -20.55
CA ALA A 539 -24.00 -24.65 -20.13
C ALA A 539 -24.10 -24.85 -18.61
N ILE A 540 -24.47 -26.06 -18.20
CA ILE A 540 -24.74 -26.43 -16.81
C ILE A 540 -23.71 -27.47 -16.36
N LEU A 541 -23.01 -27.20 -15.26
CA LEU A 541 -22.16 -28.16 -14.58
C LEU A 541 -22.88 -28.67 -13.34
N ASP A 542 -23.35 -29.92 -13.37
CA ASP A 542 -23.89 -30.59 -12.19
C ASP A 542 -22.76 -31.23 -11.39
N GLU A 543 -22.83 -31.16 -10.05
CA GLU A 543 -21.71 -31.48 -9.16
C GLU A 543 -20.41 -30.76 -9.59
N ALA A 544 -20.49 -29.42 -9.69
CA ALA A 544 -19.45 -28.57 -10.26
C ALA A 544 -18.07 -28.70 -9.58
N GLN A 545 -17.98 -29.25 -8.36
CA GLN A 545 -16.71 -29.62 -7.71
C GLN A 545 -15.84 -30.56 -8.57
N HIS A 546 -16.40 -31.23 -9.57
CA HIS A 546 -15.62 -31.98 -10.57
C HIS A 546 -14.59 -31.14 -11.34
N ILE A 547 -14.76 -29.81 -11.40
CA ILE A 547 -13.79 -28.88 -12.01
C ILE A 547 -13.01 -28.05 -10.97
N LYS A 548 -12.94 -28.50 -9.72
CA LYS A 548 -12.29 -27.77 -8.61
C LYS A 548 -10.80 -27.44 -8.85
N ASN A 549 -10.11 -28.25 -9.65
CA ASN A 549 -8.72 -27.99 -10.03
C ASN A 549 -8.66 -27.26 -11.39
N PRO A 550 -8.19 -26.01 -11.47
CA PRO A 550 -8.15 -25.24 -12.71
C PRO A 550 -7.13 -25.75 -13.74
N SER A 551 -6.13 -26.52 -13.30
CA SER A 551 -5.12 -27.15 -14.17
C SER A 551 -5.60 -28.46 -14.79
N ALA A 552 -6.69 -29.04 -14.29
CA ALA A 552 -7.21 -30.29 -14.80
C ALA A 552 -7.75 -30.12 -16.22
N LYS A 553 -7.51 -31.13 -17.07
CA LYS A 553 -7.94 -31.11 -18.48
C LYS A 553 -9.46 -30.98 -18.62
N VAL A 554 -10.24 -31.53 -17.68
CA VAL A 554 -11.70 -31.39 -17.65
C VAL A 554 -12.13 -29.93 -17.42
N SER A 555 -11.49 -29.22 -16.49
CA SER A 555 -11.77 -27.81 -16.17
C SER A 555 -11.41 -26.91 -17.35
N GLN A 556 -10.26 -27.16 -17.98
CA GLN A 556 -9.85 -26.48 -19.21
C GLN A 556 -10.82 -26.72 -20.37
N ALA A 557 -11.33 -27.95 -20.51
CA ALA A 557 -12.33 -28.28 -21.52
C ALA A 557 -13.67 -27.57 -21.24
N ALA A 558 -14.14 -27.54 -19.99
CA ALA A 558 -15.35 -26.82 -19.62
C ALA A 558 -15.27 -25.32 -19.98
N CYS A 559 -14.13 -24.68 -19.76
CA CYS A 559 -13.91 -23.27 -20.09
C CYS A 559 -13.90 -22.97 -21.60
N GLN A 560 -13.73 -23.98 -22.47
CA GLN A 560 -13.73 -23.83 -23.93
C GLN A 560 -15.14 -23.86 -24.54
N LEU A 561 -16.18 -24.12 -23.75
CA LEU A 561 -17.55 -24.19 -24.23
C LEU A 561 -18.10 -22.80 -24.56
N ASN A 562 -18.73 -22.68 -25.73
CA ASN A 562 -19.45 -21.46 -26.13
C ASN A 562 -20.87 -21.52 -25.59
N ALA A 563 -21.17 -20.70 -24.59
CA ALA A 563 -22.49 -20.65 -23.96
C ALA A 563 -22.85 -19.22 -23.57
N ARG A 564 -24.12 -18.84 -23.78
CA ARG A 564 -24.62 -17.50 -23.40
C ARG A 564 -24.81 -17.35 -21.91
N GLN A 565 -25.36 -18.38 -21.27
CA GLN A 565 -25.46 -18.49 -19.81
C GLN A 565 -24.66 -19.69 -19.32
N ARG A 566 -24.03 -19.57 -18.16
CA ARG A 566 -23.29 -20.63 -17.47
C ARG A 566 -23.83 -20.78 -16.06
N LEU A 567 -24.08 -22.02 -15.64
CA LEU A 567 -24.64 -22.32 -14.33
C LEU A 567 -23.88 -23.49 -13.70
N CYS A 568 -23.45 -23.32 -12.46
CA CYS A 568 -22.90 -24.40 -11.65
C CYS A 568 -23.95 -24.86 -10.63
N LEU A 569 -24.15 -26.17 -10.52
CA LEU A 569 -24.95 -26.80 -9.48
C LEU A 569 -24.00 -27.59 -8.59
N SER A 570 -23.99 -27.31 -7.29
CA SER A 570 -23.15 -28.07 -6.35
C SER A 570 -23.75 -27.98 -4.94
N GLY A 571 -23.75 -29.08 -4.18
CA GLY A 571 -24.09 -29.00 -2.75
C GLY A 571 -22.94 -28.45 -1.88
N THR A 572 -21.72 -28.47 -2.41
CA THR A 572 -20.47 -28.14 -1.71
C THR A 572 -19.55 -27.38 -2.68
N PRO A 573 -19.84 -26.10 -2.97
CA PRO A 573 -19.08 -25.35 -3.98
C PRO A 573 -17.61 -25.13 -3.59
N ILE A 574 -17.28 -25.26 -2.30
CA ILE A 574 -15.93 -25.21 -1.74
C ILE A 574 -15.80 -26.41 -0.80
N GLU A 575 -14.81 -27.28 -1.05
CA GLU A 575 -14.50 -28.45 -0.23
C GLU A 575 -13.25 -28.20 0.63
N ASN A 576 -12.18 -27.67 0.03
CA ASN A 576 -10.86 -27.62 0.67
C ASN A 576 -10.27 -26.22 0.76
N ASN A 577 -10.33 -25.44 -0.33
CA ASN A 577 -9.69 -24.12 -0.41
C ASN A 577 -10.40 -23.20 -1.42
N LEU A 578 -10.21 -21.90 -1.28
CA LEU A 578 -10.74 -20.83 -2.14
C LEU A 578 -10.26 -20.93 -3.59
N GLY A 579 -9.16 -21.64 -3.86
CA GLY A 579 -8.74 -21.93 -5.23
C GLY A 579 -9.77 -22.75 -6.02
N GLU A 580 -10.59 -23.54 -5.34
CA GLU A 580 -11.70 -24.28 -5.94
C GLU A 580 -12.81 -23.33 -6.41
N LEU A 581 -13.13 -22.32 -5.58
CA LEU A 581 -14.06 -21.25 -5.91
C LEU A 581 -13.58 -20.47 -7.14
N TRP A 582 -12.29 -20.13 -7.19
CA TRP A 582 -11.69 -19.47 -8.36
C TRP A 582 -11.87 -20.30 -9.64
N SER A 583 -11.68 -21.62 -9.57
CA SER A 583 -11.86 -22.52 -10.71
C SER A 583 -13.31 -22.50 -11.24
N LEU A 584 -14.30 -22.46 -10.33
CA LEU A 584 -15.71 -22.32 -10.71
C LEU A 584 -15.99 -20.98 -11.41
N PHE A 585 -15.48 -19.87 -10.85
CA PHE A 585 -15.69 -18.55 -11.45
C PHE A 585 -14.92 -18.35 -12.75
N ARG A 586 -13.78 -19.03 -12.95
CA ARG A 586 -13.12 -19.08 -14.26
C ARG A 586 -14.04 -19.68 -15.34
N PHE A 587 -14.82 -20.69 -15.00
CA PHE A 587 -15.84 -21.21 -15.90
C PHE A 587 -17.02 -20.25 -16.02
N LEU A 588 -17.57 -19.73 -14.91
CA LEU A 588 -18.77 -18.90 -14.96
C LEU A 588 -18.53 -17.54 -15.64
N ILE A 589 -17.53 -16.79 -15.19
CA ILE A 589 -17.25 -15.41 -15.61
C ILE A 589 -15.72 -15.25 -15.70
N PRO A 590 -15.09 -15.64 -16.82
CA PRO A 590 -13.66 -15.50 -17.00
C PRO A 590 -13.21 -14.05 -16.77
N GLY A 591 -12.19 -13.86 -15.94
CA GLY A 591 -11.63 -12.54 -15.62
C GLY A 591 -12.20 -11.87 -14.37
N LEU A 592 -13.40 -12.26 -13.89
CA LEU A 592 -14.01 -11.66 -12.68
C LEU A 592 -13.11 -11.75 -11.45
N LEU A 593 -12.38 -12.86 -11.28
CA LEU A 593 -11.47 -13.05 -10.15
C LEU A 593 -9.99 -12.78 -10.50
N GLY A 594 -9.72 -12.14 -11.63
CA GLY A 594 -8.35 -11.90 -12.12
C GLY A 594 -7.59 -13.20 -12.41
N SER A 595 -6.25 -13.11 -12.44
CA SER A 595 -5.37 -14.28 -12.58
C SER A 595 -5.36 -15.12 -11.30
N LEU A 596 -5.02 -16.40 -11.42
CA LEU A 596 -4.95 -17.31 -10.25
C LEU A 596 -3.90 -16.85 -9.22
N ASP A 597 -2.75 -16.37 -9.69
CA ASP A 597 -1.68 -15.93 -8.80
C ASP A 597 -2.06 -14.67 -8.02
N ARG A 598 -2.75 -13.74 -8.69
CA ARG A 598 -3.28 -12.54 -8.03
C ARG A 598 -4.40 -12.89 -7.06
N PHE A 599 -5.33 -13.76 -7.43
CA PHE A 599 -6.36 -14.25 -6.52
C PHE A 599 -5.76 -14.90 -5.27
N ARG A 600 -4.66 -15.65 -5.45
CA ARG A 600 -3.92 -16.25 -4.33
C ARG A 600 -3.33 -15.23 -3.38
N GLN A 601 -2.77 -14.15 -3.92
CA GLN A 601 -2.17 -13.07 -3.14
C GLN A 601 -3.23 -12.21 -2.44
N LEU A 602 -4.31 -11.85 -3.14
CA LEU A 602 -5.33 -10.93 -2.63
C LEU A 602 -6.36 -11.59 -1.71
N TYR A 603 -6.71 -12.85 -1.95
CA TYR A 603 -7.80 -13.51 -1.24
C TYR A 603 -7.37 -14.82 -0.59
N GLN A 604 -6.79 -15.76 -1.35
CA GLN A 604 -6.56 -17.10 -0.80
C GLN A 604 -5.60 -17.10 0.40
N THR A 605 -4.42 -16.50 0.25
CA THR A 605 -3.38 -16.52 1.29
C THR A 605 -3.80 -15.70 2.52
N PRO A 606 -4.29 -14.45 2.37
CA PRO A 606 -4.77 -13.67 3.51
C PRO A 606 -5.90 -14.37 4.27
N ILE A 607 -6.89 -14.91 3.57
CA ILE A 607 -8.06 -15.53 4.22
C ILE A 607 -7.71 -16.88 4.86
N GLU A 608 -6.95 -17.75 4.17
CA GLU A 608 -6.70 -19.12 4.65
C GLU A 608 -5.53 -19.25 5.63
N LYS A 609 -4.53 -18.36 5.57
CA LYS A 609 -3.32 -18.46 6.40
C LYS A 609 -3.17 -17.32 7.40
N GLU A 610 -3.63 -16.13 7.06
CA GLU A 610 -3.47 -14.93 7.89
C GLU A 610 -4.77 -14.58 8.65
N GLU A 611 -5.86 -15.32 8.39
CA GLU A 611 -7.18 -15.13 9.00
C GLU A 611 -7.76 -13.72 8.79
N ASP A 612 -7.49 -13.13 7.61
CA ASP A 612 -7.96 -11.80 7.23
C ASP A 612 -9.48 -11.78 6.95
N ASP A 613 -10.23 -11.35 7.97
CA ASP A 613 -11.69 -11.23 7.94
C ASP A 613 -12.18 -10.16 6.95
N GLU A 614 -11.43 -9.07 6.76
CA GLU A 614 -11.82 -7.98 5.84
C GLU A 614 -11.78 -8.47 4.39
N ARG A 615 -10.71 -9.18 4.01
CA ARG A 615 -10.60 -9.79 2.68
C ARG A 615 -11.68 -10.84 2.43
N ARG A 616 -12.05 -11.60 3.46
CA ARG A 616 -13.16 -12.56 3.39
C ARG A 616 -14.48 -11.84 3.10
N ASP A 617 -14.76 -10.77 3.83
CA ASP A 617 -16.03 -10.07 3.72
C ASP A 617 -16.14 -9.29 2.39
N LEU A 618 -15.02 -8.72 1.90
CA LEU A 618 -14.91 -8.16 0.55
C LEU A 618 -15.22 -9.21 -0.53
N LEU A 619 -14.60 -10.39 -0.46
CA LEU A 619 -14.87 -11.48 -1.41
C LEU A 619 -16.32 -11.95 -1.34
N ARG A 620 -16.87 -12.06 -0.13
CA ARG A 620 -18.26 -12.48 0.11
C ARG A 620 -19.23 -11.49 -0.50
N ALA A 621 -19.10 -10.20 -0.21
CA ALA A 621 -19.97 -9.14 -0.73
C ALA A 621 -19.96 -9.14 -2.27
N ARG A 622 -18.77 -9.32 -2.85
CA ARG A 622 -18.57 -9.35 -4.31
C ARG A 622 -19.24 -10.55 -4.99
N LEU A 623 -19.20 -11.73 -4.37
CA LEU A 623 -19.72 -12.97 -4.96
C LEU A 623 -21.17 -13.28 -4.56
N ALA A 624 -21.70 -12.63 -3.51
CA ALA A 624 -23.03 -12.88 -2.98
C ALA A 624 -24.15 -12.91 -4.04
N PRO A 625 -24.22 -11.96 -5.00
CA PRO A 625 -25.31 -11.97 -5.98
C PRO A 625 -25.22 -13.14 -6.98
N LEU A 626 -24.06 -13.78 -7.09
CA LEU A 626 -23.76 -14.86 -8.02
C LEU A 626 -23.87 -16.24 -7.38
N ILE A 627 -24.16 -16.33 -6.08
CA ILE A 627 -24.25 -17.59 -5.34
C ILE A 627 -25.55 -17.62 -4.54
N LEU A 628 -26.46 -18.53 -4.88
CA LEU A 628 -27.63 -18.82 -4.06
C LEU A 628 -27.39 -20.11 -3.27
N ARG A 629 -27.27 -19.99 -1.94
CA ARG A 629 -27.02 -21.14 -1.04
C ARG A 629 -28.08 -21.20 0.06
N ARG A 630 -28.78 -22.34 0.15
CA ARG A 630 -29.78 -22.60 1.19
C ARG A 630 -29.60 -23.97 1.80
N THR A 631 -29.72 -24.05 3.12
CA THR A 631 -29.62 -25.30 3.87
C THR A 631 -30.98 -25.95 4.07
N LYS A 632 -31.01 -27.27 4.30
CA LYS A 632 -32.28 -27.98 4.62
C LYS A 632 -33.01 -27.38 5.81
N ASP A 633 -32.27 -26.95 6.84
CA ASP A 633 -32.85 -26.38 8.05
C ASP A 633 -33.51 -25.01 7.78
N GLN A 634 -33.00 -24.25 6.80
CA GLN A 634 -33.57 -22.96 6.40
C GLN A 634 -34.90 -23.14 5.65
N VAL A 635 -34.97 -24.09 4.71
CA VAL A 635 -36.05 -24.13 3.70
C VAL A 635 -36.93 -25.36 3.71
N ALA A 636 -36.52 -26.45 4.36
CA ALA A 636 -37.23 -27.72 4.40
C ALA A 636 -37.58 -28.09 5.86
N LYS A 637 -38.25 -27.17 6.55
CA LYS A 637 -38.66 -27.29 7.96
C LYS A 637 -39.60 -28.48 8.21
N GLU A 638 -40.18 -29.08 7.17
CA GLU A 638 -40.96 -30.31 7.26
C GLU A 638 -40.13 -31.59 7.49
N LEU A 639 -38.80 -31.54 7.34
CA LEU A 639 -37.93 -32.69 7.52
C LEU A 639 -37.60 -32.93 9.00
N PRO A 640 -37.58 -34.19 9.48
CA PRO A 640 -37.13 -34.48 10.84
C PRO A 640 -35.62 -34.21 11.00
N PRO A 641 -35.15 -33.89 12.22
CA PRO A 641 -33.74 -33.66 12.47
C PRO A 641 -32.91 -34.94 12.23
N LYS A 642 -31.67 -34.77 11.76
CA LYS A 642 -30.74 -35.87 11.52
C LYS A 642 -30.21 -36.45 12.84
N THR A 643 -30.44 -37.73 13.09
CA THR A 643 -29.81 -38.45 14.22
C THR A 643 -28.48 -39.04 13.79
N ILE A 644 -27.40 -38.68 14.49
CA ILE A 644 -26.05 -39.23 14.29
C ILE A 644 -25.71 -40.13 15.48
N ILE A 645 -25.45 -41.41 15.24
CA ILE A 645 -25.04 -42.37 16.27
C ILE A 645 -23.58 -42.74 16.03
N VAL A 646 -22.70 -42.30 16.92
CA VAL A 646 -21.28 -42.63 16.85
C VAL A 646 -21.05 -43.95 17.58
N HIS A 647 -20.64 -44.99 16.83
CA HIS A 647 -20.28 -46.29 17.38
C HIS A 647 -18.75 -46.45 17.38
N PRO A 648 -18.07 -46.19 18.50
CA PRO A 648 -16.65 -46.48 18.61
C PRO A 648 -16.44 -48.00 18.55
N VAL A 649 -15.57 -48.45 17.64
CA VAL A 649 -15.21 -49.86 17.47
C VAL A 649 -13.76 -50.05 17.90
N GLU A 650 -13.51 -51.03 18.78
CA GLU A 650 -12.15 -51.39 19.16
C GLU A 650 -11.52 -52.32 18.13
N LEU A 651 -10.23 -52.11 17.83
CA LEU A 651 -9.45 -53.07 17.05
C LEU A 651 -9.38 -54.41 17.78
N SER A 652 -9.67 -55.49 17.08
CA SER A 652 -9.39 -56.85 17.58
C SER A 652 -7.90 -57.05 17.83
N SER A 653 -7.53 -58.06 18.63
CA SER A 653 -6.12 -58.36 18.95
C SER A 653 -5.26 -58.51 17.70
N ALA A 654 -5.69 -59.31 16.71
CA ALA A 654 -4.95 -59.50 15.47
C ALA A 654 -4.80 -58.20 14.65
N GLN A 655 -5.83 -57.34 14.64
CA GLN A 655 -5.76 -56.03 13.98
C GLN A 655 -4.84 -55.07 14.73
N ARG A 656 -4.84 -55.11 16.08
CA ARG A 656 -3.96 -54.30 16.92
C ARG A 656 -2.49 -54.70 16.73
N ASP A 657 -2.21 -55.99 16.69
CA ASP A 657 -0.85 -56.51 16.46
C ASP A 657 -0.34 -56.10 15.07
N LEU A 658 -1.19 -56.20 14.04
CA LEU A 658 -0.86 -55.74 12.69
C LEU A 658 -0.63 -54.22 12.66
N TYR A 659 -1.52 -53.44 13.29
CA TYR A 659 -1.41 -51.99 13.37
C TYR A 659 -0.12 -51.55 14.07
N GLU A 660 0.21 -52.13 15.23
CA GLU A 660 1.45 -51.84 15.95
C GLU A 660 2.69 -52.25 15.16
N THR A 661 2.63 -53.35 14.41
CA THR A 661 3.73 -53.78 13.53
C THR A 661 3.97 -52.77 12.42
N VAL A 662 2.92 -52.30 11.75
CA VAL A 662 3.01 -51.27 10.70
C VAL A 662 3.49 -49.95 11.31
N ARG A 663 2.92 -49.52 12.43
CA ARG A 663 3.29 -48.27 13.13
C ARG A 663 4.77 -48.28 13.54
N ALA A 664 5.25 -49.35 14.15
CA ALA A 664 6.65 -49.46 14.56
C ALA A 664 7.62 -49.46 13.36
N THR A 665 7.22 -50.13 12.27
CA THR A 665 8.02 -50.16 11.02
C THR A 665 8.09 -48.78 10.38
N MET A 666 6.97 -48.05 10.35
CA MET A 666 6.89 -46.72 9.75
C MET A 666 7.55 -45.64 10.62
N ASP A 667 7.40 -45.67 11.94
CA ASP A 667 8.11 -44.75 12.86
C ASP A 667 9.63 -44.84 12.67
N LYS A 668 10.16 -46.06 12.54
CA LYS A 668 11.59 -46.27 12.26
C LYS A 668 11.99 -45.66 10.90
N LYS A 669 11.24 -45.94 9.83
CA LYS A 669 11.52 -45.40 8.49
C LYS A 669 11.45 -43.88 8.43
N VAL A 670 10.46 -43.28 9.10
CA VAL A 670 10.30 -41.82 9.16
C VAL A 670 11.47 -41.18 9.90
N ARG A 671 11.88 -41.73 11.05
CA ARG A 671 13.04 -41.22 11.79
C ARG A 671 14.34 -41.32 10.98
N GLU A 672 14.56 -42.46 10.32
CA GLU A 672 15.71 -42.66 9.44
C GLU A 672 15.72 -41.65 8.29
N ALA A 673 14.59 -41.45 7.60
CA ALA A 673 14.45 -40.45 6.53
C ALA A 673 14.76 -39.03 7.02
N ILE A 674 14.15 -38.62 8.15
CA ILE A 674 14.36 -37.28 8.75
C ILE A 674 15.84 -37.08 9.10
N SER A 675 16.48 -38.09 9.70
CA SER A 675 17.91 -38.01 10.05
C SER A 675 18.84 -37.91 8.84
N ALA A 676 18.46 -38.51 7.70
CA ALA A 676 19.31 -38.58 6.52
C ALA A 676 19.16 -37.36 5.61
N GLN A 677 17.95 -36.79 5.50
CA GLN A 677 17.61 -35.78 4.48
C GLN A 677 16.98 -34.50 5.06
N GLY A 678 16.76 -34.44 6.38
CA GLY A 678 16.07 -33.33 7.03
C GLY A 678 14.54 -33.40 6.88
N LEU A 679 13.83 -32.57 7.65
CA LEU A 679 12.38 -32.62 7.75
C LEU A 679 11.68 -32.24 6.44
N GLU A 680 12.18 -31.21 5.75
CA GLU A 680 11.57 -30.68 4.51
C GLU A 680 11.62 -31.67 3.34
N GLN A 681 12.68 -32.49 3.24
CA GLN A 681 12.83 -33.47 2.16
C GLN A 681 12.19 -34.82 2.48
N SER A 682 11.83 -35.07 3.74
CA SER A 682 11.24 -36.35 4.20
C SER A 682 9.70 -36.38 4.12
N GLN A 683 9.09 -35.38 3.49
CA GLN A 683 7.63 -35.19 3.47
C GLN A 683 6.86 -36.39 2.90
N PHE A 684 7.39 -37.04 1.86
CA PHE A 684 6.78 -38.25 1.27
C PHE A 684 6.83 -39.45 2.22
N ALA A 685 7.92 -39.66 2.95
CA ALA A 685 8.04 -40.76 3.91
C ALA A 685 7.12 -40.57 5.11
N ILE A 686 6.88 -39.31 5.51
CA ILE A 686 5.91 -38.95 6.56
C ILE A 686 4.47 -39.20 6.07
N LEU A 687 4.15 -38.83 4.83
CA LEU A 687 2.82 -39.08 4.23
C LEU A 687 2.54 -40.57 4.03
N ASP A 688 3.53 -41.38 3.68
CA ASP A 688 3.40 -42.85 3.56
C ASP A 688 3.18 -43.54 4.93
N ALA A 689 3.49 -42.86 6.03
CA ALA A 689 3.38 -43.36 7.41
C ALA A 689 2.08 -42.96 8.11
N LEU A 690 1.38 -41.94 7.59
CA LEU A 690 0.06 -41.48 8.05
C LEU A 690 -1.06 -42.29 7.37
#